data_AF-A0A954PWI3-F1
#
_entry.id   AF-A0A954PWI3-F1
#
_cell.length_a   1.000
_cell.length_b   1.000
_cell.length_c   1.000
_cell.angle_alpha   90.00
_cell.angle_beta   90.00
_cell.angle_gamma   90.00
#
_symmetry.space_group_name_H-M   'P 1'
#
loop_
_entity.id
_entity.type
_entity.pdbx_description
1 polymer ?
#
loop_
_entity_poly.entity_id
_entity_poly.type
_entity_poly.pdbx_seq_one_letter_code
_entity_poly.pdbx_strand_id
1 'polypeptide(L)'
;MAREPDRRWRYLLTALAVLGILTAGYTFVLLNQANELAGNIKKDLDQSQRDLDDADQFASSSIDELDKRQMEFLIKSARRIQPSDAFSAKRTELKQALRDWLQNKRSQTRFSIHRARANYRLGQLHSLDGNNREAIRVLSDSIETASRNEDKVLACYARNTLACIRSTLGRDREALDLLNENAAILAAVPDEQIALALTLRNIGVLEQNMGENGIARLRESVNALQRELNGTALSITHEVMIDTQTTLAEMLYLRKDYDAAEAVCQAIRNQLEAMLKSADNVNVGDDATSSSSRYRNAIACVDHNLAALKKADSSIWRWIPLVDMSTETIQSEPEIKIKAVAEFESQSAVVLAWGSYQWAHDVVLDIAAATHKQWRIDLVADNDEAMEEAVEAFREAAIPTDQVRFGVVAYEVPWFRDFGPIVARSTTGQAVWFDSHQLRFDNFDRPVNDCLPRILSTRWNARLIKTPLHIEGGTILSNGNGFTICSTSVIDDNIDYGFDLETIKQRLTYVTGATAILPVEPLMGELTGHLDLFMAFTDPTTLVVCDLQDENDPNRLMLDALANQISSLDVNGHAINVVRIPMPTMKDGLVRSYTNVVFANGVLLVPSYQGVDEKIGQQVKSIYQKLLPTWEIKFIDCTSLATKGGALHCLSANLGPTPYLPVGKYRNRGRQAADP
;
A
#
# COMPACT_ATOMS: atom_id res chain seq x y z
N MET A 1 3.43 120.51 -51.70
CA MET A 1 2.23 119.92 -52.33
C MET A 1 2.01 118.53 -51.76
N ALA A 2 0.94 118.36 -50.99
CA ALA A 2 0.40 117.05 -50.62
C ALA A 2 -0.77 116.72 -51.56
N ARG A 3 -0.97 115.45 -51.92
CA ARG A 3 -2.28 114.92 -52.33
C ARG A 3 -2.44 113.48 -51.83
N GLU A 4 -3.51 113.27 -51.06
CA GLU A 4 -3.97 112.00 -50.50
C GLU A 4 -4.59 111.06 -51.56
N PRO A 5 -4.60 109.73 -51.31
CA PRO A 5 -5.52 108.79 -51.97
C PRO A 5 -6.77 108.45 -51.12
N ASP A 6 -7.79 108.09 -51.89
CA ASP A 6 -9.26 108.08 -51.73
C ASP A 6 -9.87 107.15 -50.65
N ARG A 7 -11.02 107.56 -50.07
CA ARG A 7 -11.66 106.99 -48.86
C ARG A 7 -12.33 105.62 -49.06
N ARG A 8 -12.73 105.23 -50.28
CA ARG A 8 -13.52 104.00 -50.52
C ARG A 8 -12.70 102.71 -50.33
N TRP A 9 -11.43 102.71 -50.72
CA TRP A 9 -10.52 101.59 -50.45
C TRP A 9 -10.24 101.41 -48.96
N ARG A 10 -10.24 102.51 -48.19
CA ARG A 10 -10.07 102.45 -46.74
C ARG A 10 -11.21 101.64 -46.10
N TYR A 11 -12.47 101.88 -46.46
CA TYR A 11 -13.61 101.13 -45.90
C TYR A 11 -13.59 99.63 -46.22
N LEU A 12 -13.26 99.24 -47.46
CA LEU A 12 -13.18 97.82 -47.83
C LEU A 12 -12.01 97.11 -47.12
N LEU A 13 -10.85 97.77 -47.04
CA LEU A 13 -9.70 97.28 -46.28
C LEU A 13 -10.01 97.19 -44.78
N THR A 14 -10.74 98.16 -44.21
CA THR A 14 -11.18 98.10 -42.82
C THR A 14 -12.18 96.97 -42.59
N ALA A 15 -13.14 96.74 -43.49
CA ALA A 15 -14.10 95.65 -43.38
C ALA A 15 -13.44 94.27 -43.49
N LEU A 16 -12.50 94.08 -44.44
CA LEU A 16 -11.72 92.85 -44.58
C LEU A 16 -10.77 92.64 -43.38
N ALA A 17 -10.17 93.71 -42.85
CA ALA A 17 -9.36 93.64 -41.63
C ALA A 17 -10.21 93.25 -40.41
N VAL A 18 -11.41 93.81 -40.25
CA VAL A 18 -12.35 93.45 -39.18
C VAL A 18 -12.82 92.00 -39.33
N LEU A 19 -13.17 91.57 -40.55
CA LEU A 19 -13.55 90.17 -40.81
C LEU A 19 -12.39 89.21 -40.51
N GLY A 20 -11.16 89.57 -40.89
CA GLY A 20 -9.94 88.81 -40.59
C GLY A 20 -9.61 88.75 -39.09
N ILE A 21 -9.84 89.84 -38.36
CA ILE A 21 -9.68 89.87 -36.89
C ILE A 21 -10.75 89.01 -36.22
N LEU A 22 -12.00 89.07 -36.69
CA LEU A 22 -13.10 88.25 -36.16
C LEU A 22 -12.91 86.76 -36.45
N THR A 23 -12.48 86.38 -37.66
CA THR A 23 -12.17 84.98 -37.98
C THR A 23 -10.95 84.48 -37.21
N ALA A 24 -9.89 85.28 -37.07
CA ALA A 24 -8.73 84.91 -36.27
C ALA A 24 -9.09 84.77 -34.77
N GLY A 25 -9.92 85.67 -34.24
CA GLY A 25 -10.43 85.60 -32.86
C GLY A 25 -11.31 84.38 -32.62
N TYR A 26 -12.24 84.07 -33.54
CA TYR A 26 -13.10 82.89 -33.44
C TYR A 26 -12.29 81.59 -33.57
N THR A 27 -11.32 81.55 -34.47
CA THR A 27 -10.39 80.42 -34.62
C THR A 27 -9.53 80.24 -33.36
N PHE A 28 -9.06 81.33 -32.73
CA PHE A 28 -8.31 81.27 -31.47
C PHE A 28 -9.15 80.75 -30.29
N VAL A 29 -10.42 81.18 -30.20
CA VAL A 29 -11.35 80.66 -29.18
C VAL A 29 -11.62 79.17 -29.39
N LEU A 30 -11.89 78.74 -30.63
CA LEU A 30 -12.07 77.32 -30.95
C LEU A 30 -10.80 76.51 -30.68
N LEU A 31 -9.61 77.04 -30.96
CA LEU A 31 -8.34 76.36 -30.69
C LEU A 31 -8.11 76.20 -29.19
N ASN A 32 -8.40 77.22 -28.39
CA ASN A 32 -8.32 77.14 -26.93
C ASN A 32 -9.34 76.17 -26.35
N GLN A 33 -10.59 76.19 -26.82
CA GLN A 33 -11.61 75.23 -26.41
C GLN A 33 -11.23 73.80 -26.80
N ALA A 34 -10.66 73.60 -27.98
CA ALA A 34 -10.17 72.29 -28.43
C ALA A 34 -8.97 71.81 -27.59
N ASN A 35 -8.04 72.70 -27.23
CA ASN A 35 -6.90 72.37 -26.36
C ASN A 35 -7.35 72.05 -24.92
N GLU A 36 -8.31 72.79 -24.39
CA GLU A 36 -8.89 72.54 -23.06
C GLU A 36 -9.65 71.19 -23.04
N LEU A 37 -10.45 70.93 -24.09
CA LEU A 37 -11.13 69.64 -24.26
C LEU A 37 -10.12 68.49 -24.41
N ALA A 38 -9.05 68.65 -25.20
CA ALA A 38 -8.00 67.65 -25.33
C ALA A 38 -7.24 67.41 -24.02
N GLY A 39 -7.01 68.46 -23.22
CA GLY A 39 -6.42 68.34 -21.88
C GLY A 39 -7.32 67.56 -20.91
N ASN A 40 -8.62 67.82 -20.93
CA ASN A 40 -9.60 67.09 -20.13
C ASN A 40 -9.72 65.62 -20.56
N ILE A 41 -9.81 65.35 -21.87
CA ILE A 41 -9.82 63.98 -22.42
C ILE A 41 -8.56 63.21 -22.02
N LYS A 42 -7.38 63.84 -22.09
CA LYS A 42 -6.13 63.21 -21.65
C LYS A 42 -6.16 62.87 -20.16
N LYS A 43 -6.65 63.78 -19.32
CA LYS A 43 -6.78 63.55 -17.88
C LYS A 43 -7.75 62.41 -17.55
N ASP A 44 -8.87 62.34 -18.27
CA ASP A 44 -9.86 61.26 -18.12
C ASP A 44 -9.31 59.92 -18.62
N LEU A 45 -8.51 59.92 -19.69
CA LEU A 45 -7.82 58.73 -20.18
C LEU A 45 -6.76 58.24 -19.18
N ASP A 46 -5.94 59.16 -18.63
CA ASP A 46 -4.95 58.83 -17.60
C ASP A 46 -5.61 58.31 -16.32
N GLN A 47 -6.79 58.84 -15.96
CA GLN A 47 -7.57 58.33 -14.83
C GLN A 47 -8.17 56.95 -15.11
N SER A 48 -8.76 56.76 -16.29
CA SER A 48 -9.33 55.47 -16.69
C SER A 48 -8.25 54.38 -16.74
N GLN A 49 -7.03 54.71 -17.18
CA GLN A 49 -5.90 53.78 -17.15
C GLN A 49 -5.52 53.39 -15.72
N ARG A 50 -5.45 54.36 -14.79
CA ARG A 50 -5.21 54.06 -13.36
C ARG A 50 -6.30 53.17 -12.77
N ASP A 51 -7.57 53.46 -13.06
CA ASP A 51 -8.68 52.66 -12.55
C ASP A 51 -8.66 51.22 -13.11
N LEU A 52 -8.23 51.04 -14.37
CA LEU A 52 -8.00 49.72 -14.95
C LEU A 52 -6.82 48.98 -14.30
N ASP A 53 -5.72 49.66 -14.04
CA ASP A 53 -4.55 49.10 -13.36
C ASP A 53 -4.91 48.68 -11.92
N ASP A 54 -5.66 49.50 -11.18
CA ASP A 54 -6.15 49.21 -9.83
C ASP A 54 -7.14 48.02 -9.83
N ALA A 55 -8.04 47.95 -10.82
CA ALA A 55 -8.97 46.83 -10.97
C ALA A 55 -8.24 45.52 -11.32
N ASP A 56 -7.23 45.56 -12.18
CA ASP A 56 -6.41 44.40 -12.52
C ASP A 56 -5.56 43.94 -11.31
N GLN A 57 -5.04 44.88 -10.52
CA GLN A 57 -4.34 44.59 -9.27
C GLN A 57 -5.28 43.94 -8.24
N PHE A 58 -6.49 44.48 -8.07
CA PHE A 58 -7.50 43.92 -7.17
C PHE A 58 -7.93 42.52 -7.61
N ALA A 59 -8.24 42.32 -8.90
CA ALA A 59 -8.59 41.03 -9.45
C ALA A 59 -7.44 40.01 -9.30
N SER A 60 -6.21 40.42 -9.58
CA SER A 60 -5.01 39.59 -9.39
C SER A 60 -4.84 39.19 -7.92
N SER A 61 -5.00 40.11 -6.97
CA SER A 61 -4.88 39.81 -5.54
C SER A 61 -5.97 38.88 -5.03
N SER A 62 -7.20 39.05 -5.52
CA SER A 62 -8.34 38.21 -5.16
C SER A 62 -8.19 36.78 -5.68
N ILE A 63 -7.68 36.63 -6.92
CA ILE A 63 -7.38 35.31 -7.49
C ILE A 63 -6.22 34.65 -6.75
N ASP A 64 -5.16 35.40 -6.42
CA ASP A 64 -4.02 34.88 -5.64
C ASP A 64 -4.47 34.38 -4.26
N GLU A 65 -5.38 35.09 -3.58
CA GLU A 65 -5.94 34.65 -2.30
C GLU A 65 -6.78 33.38 -2.44
N LEU A 66 -7.58 33.27 -3.51
CA LEU A 66 -8.39 32.09 -3.80
C LEU A 66 -7.51 30.86 -4.09
N ASP A 67 -6.49 31.00 -4.93
CA ASP A 67 -5.53 29.95 -5.28
C ASP A 67 -4.78 29.45 -4.03
N LYS A 68 -4.41 30.37 -3.13
CA LYS A 68 -3.81 30.05 -1.84
C LYS A 68 -4.77 29.27 -0.94
N ARG A 69 -6.02 29.70 -0.80
CA ARG A 69 -7.02 29.02 0.04
C ARG A 69 -7.35 27.62 -0.49
N GLN A 70 -7.51 27.48 -1.81
CA GLN A 70 -7.71 26.18 -2.45
C GLN A 70 -6.54 25.24 -2.14
N MET A 71 -5.32 25.74 -2.22
CA MET A 71 -4.12 24.99 -1.91
C MET A 71 -4.03 24.55 -0.45
N GLU A 72 -4.28 25.46 0.48
CA GLU A 72 -4.32 25.14 1.92
C GLU A 72 -5.36 24.06 2.22
N PHE A 73 -6.51 24.12 1.55
CA PHE A 73 -7.53 23.08 1.64
C PHE A 73 -7.05 21.72 1.12
N LEU A 74 -6.38 21.69 -0.04
CA LEU A 74 -5.82 20.46 -0.61
C LEU A 74 -4.74 19.85 0.30
N ILE A 75 -3.81 20.67 0.80
CA ILE A 75 -2.75 20.24 1.73
C ILE A 75 -3.36 19.68 3.02
N LYS A 76 -4.35 20.37 3.60
CA LYS A 76 -5.02 19.93 4.84
C LYS A 76 -5.81 18.63 4.63
N SER A 77 -6.43 18.48 3.46
CA SER A 77 -7.12 17.26 3.09
C SER A 77 -6.13 16.10 2.91
N ALA A 78 -4.98 16.35 2.28
CA ALA A 78 -3.94 15.34 2.07
C ALA A 78 -3.31 14.87 3.38
N ARG A 79 -3.11 15.80 4.31
CA ARG A 79 -2.61 15.48 5.65
C ARG A 79 -3.55 14.56 6.45
N ARG A 80 -4.85 14.55 6.14
CA ARG A 80 -5.84 13.73 6.85
C ARG A 80 -5.95 12.31 6.31
N ILE A 81 -5.41 12.05 5.11
CA ILE A 81 -5.36 10.70 4.53
C ILE A 81 -4.44 9.85 5.40
N GLN A 82 -5.01 8.82 6.01
CA GLN A 82 -4.23 7.85 6.76
C GLN A 82 -3.60 6.84 5.80
N PRO A 83 -2.48 6.20 6.16
CA PRO A 83 -1.93 5.13 5.35
C PRO A 83 -2.89 3.94 5.21
N SER A 84 -3.75 3.67 6.21
CA SER A 84 -4.88 2.72 6.08
C SER A 84 -5.86 3.06 4.96
N ASP A 85 -5.94 4.32 4.53
CA ASP A 85 -6.79 4.78 3.43
C ASP A 85 -6.11 4.55 2.06
N ALA A 86 -5.20 3.57 2.00
CA ALA A 86 -4.17 3.33 0.98
C ALA A 86 -4.67 3.46 -0.47
N PHE A 87 -5.95 3.22 -0.73
CA PHE A 87 -6.44 3.12 -2.10
C PHE A 87 -7.86 3.69 -2.26
N SER A 88 -8.25 4.65 -1.42
CA SER A 88 -9.56 5.30 -1.53
C SER A 88 -9.69 6.20 -2.76
N ALA A 89 -10.86 6.25 -3.40
CA ALA A 89 -11.18 7.19 -4.49
C ALA A 89 -10.80 8.65 -4.14
N LYS A 90 -11.00 9.02 -2.87
CA LYS A 90 -10.62 10.30 -2.28
C LYS A 90 -9.13 10.63 -2.44
N ARG A 91 -8.24 9.64 -2.35
CA ARG A 91 -6.80 9.82 -2.56
C ARG A 91 -6.47 10.12 -4.03
N THR A 92 -7.10 9.40 -4.95
CA THR A 92 -6.91 9.59 -6.38
C THR A 92 -7.37 10.99 -6.82
N GLU A 93 -8.57 11.40 -6.41
CA GLU A 93 -9.08 12.75 -6.64
C GLU A 93 -8.13 13.82 -6.08
N LEU A 94 -7.59 13.60 -4.89
CA LEU A 94 -6.70 14.54 -4.23
C LEU A 94 -5.33 14.65 -4.92
N LYS A 95 -4.75 13.53 -5.36
CA LYS A 95 -3.54 13.53 -6.19
C LYS A 95 -3.78 14.33 -7.48
N GLN A 96 -4.92 14.10 -8.14
CA GLN A 96 -5.26 14.81 -9.37
C GLN A 96 -5.39 16.31 -9.11
N ALA A 97 -6.15 16.72 -8.09
CA ALA A 97 -6.31 18.11 -7.72
C ALA A 97 -4.98 18.81 -7.37
N LEU A 98 -4.06 18.11 -6.69
CA LEU A 98 -2.71 18.61 -6.41
C LEU A 98 -1.90 18.78 -7.70
N ARG A 99 -1.96 17.83 -8.64
CA ARG A 99 -1.28 17.95 -9.94
C ARG A 99 -1.82 19.10 -10.76
N ASP A 100 -3.13 19.23 -10.85
CA ASP A 100 -3.78 20.31 -11.62
C ASP A 100 -3.36 21.67 -11.04
N TRP A 101 -3.34 21.80 -9.71
CA TRP A 101 -2.85 23.01 -9.05
C TRP A 101 -1.36 23.27 -9.34
N LEU A 102 -0.50 22.24 -9.30
CA LEU A 102 0.93 22.35 -9.58
C LEU A 102 1.25 22.70 -11.05
N GLN A 103 0.37 22.33 -11.98
CA GLN A 103 0.52 22.62 -13.41
C GLN A 103 0.02 24.01 -13.80
N ASN A 104 -0.75 24.69 -12.95
CA ASN A 104 -1.19 26.06 -13.19
C ASN A 104 0.01 27.03 -13.29
N LYS A 105 0.14 27.74 -14.42
CA LYS A 105 1.26 28.67 -14.66
C LYS A 105 1.40 29.76 -13.59
N ARG A 106 0.29 30.20 -12.97
CA ARG A 106 0.31 31.20 -11.89
C ARG A 106 0.94 30.65 -10.61
N SER A 107 0.65 29.39 -10.28
CA SER A 107 1.18 28.73 -9.08
C SER A 107 2.69 28.46 -9.19
N GLN A 108 3.19 28.22 -10.40
CA GLN A 108 4.61 27.98 -10.67
C GLN A 108 5.54 29.15 -10.29
N THR A 109 5.04 30.40 -10.36
CA THR A 109 5.86 31.60 -10.18
C THR A 109 5.62 32.34 -8.87
N ARG A 110 4.36 32.35 -8.38
CA ARG A 110 3.98 33.16 -7.20
C ARG A 110 3.97 32.42 -5.87
N PHE A 111 3.83 31.08 -5.87
CA PHE A 111 3.60 30.30 -4.65
C PHE A 111 4.64 29.20 -4.43
N SER A 112 5.92 29.53 -4.57
CA SER A 112 7.06 28.61 -4.44
C SER A 112 7.01 27.73 -3.18
N ILE A 113 6.73 28.31 -2.00
CA ILE A 113 6.65 27.56 -0.75
C ILE A 113 5.45 26.61 -0.70
N HIS A 114 4.31 27.02 -1.24
CA HIS A 114 3.13 26.15 -1.31
C HIS A 114 3.36 25.02 -2.29
N ARG A 115 4.06 25.29 -3.41
CA ARG A 115 4.50 24.27 -4.37
C ARG A 115 5.35 23.20 -3.71
N ALA A 116 6.32 23.60 -2.88
CA ALA A 116 7.11 22.65 -2.09
C ALA A 116 6.22 21.78 -1.18
N ARG A 117 5.23 22.38 -0.50
CA ARG A 117 4.29 21.64 0.38
C ARG A 117 3.36 20.71 -0.40
N ALA A 118 2.85 21.10 -1.56
CA ALA A 118 2.06 20.20 -2.40
C ALA A 118 2.89 19.05 -2.92
N ASN A 119 4.09 19.32 -3.43
CA ASN A 119 4.99 18.27 -3.89
C ASN A 119 5.34 17.30 -2.77
N TYR A 120 5.54 17.78 -1.54
CA TYR A 120 5.74 16.93 -0.38
C TYR A 120 4.53 16.02 -0.14
N ARG A 121 3.32 16.58 -0.07
CA ARG A 121 2.09 15.80 0.14
C ARG A 121 1.82 14.83 -1.01
N LEU A 122 1.99 15.27 -2.26
CA LEU A 122 1.86 14.45 -3.44
C LEU A 122 2.87 13.29 -3.41
N GLY A 123 4.08 13.54 -2.91
CA GLY A 123 5.10 12.52 -2.67
C GLY A 123 4.68 11.47 -1.65
N GLN A 124 4.09 11.89 -0.53
CA GLN A 124 3.54 10.96 0.47
C GLN A 124 2.41 10.12 -0.13
N LEU A 125 1.47 10.75 -0.86
CA LEU A 125 0.38 10.01 -1.51
C LEU A 125 0.92 8.98 -2.51
N HIS A 126 1.91 9.35 -3.32
CA HIS A 126 2.57 8.43 -4.24
C HIS A 126 3.33 7.30 -3.53
N SER A 127 4.01 7.61 -2.42
CA SER A 127 4.67 6.60 -1.60
C SER A 127 3.67 5.59 -1.03
N LEU A 128 2.51 6.06 -0.58
CA LEU A 128 1.48 5.18 -0.05
C LEU A 128 0.82 4.32 -1.12
N ASP A 129 0.81 4.77 -2.38
CA ASP A 129 0.39 3.95 -3.52
C ASP A 129 1.50 3.01 -4.01
N GLY A 130 2.69 3.04 -3.39
CA GLY A 130 3.87 2.31 -3.85
C GLY A 130 4.50 2.85 -5.15
N ASN A 131 4.02 3.98 -5.68
CA ASN A 131 4.61 4.66 -6.83
C ASN A 131 5.90 5.39 -6.42
N ASN A 132 6.94 4.60 -6.19
CA ASN A 132 8.21 5.10 -5.68
C ASN A 132 8.89 6.04 -6.69
N ARG A 133 8.76 5.77 -7.99
CA ARG A 133 9.35 6.61 -9.05
C ARG A 133 8.83 8.04 -9.02
N GLU A 134 7.51 8.20 -9.02
CA GLU A 134 6.90 9.52 -8.99
C GLU A 134 7.03 10.17 -7.62
N ALA A 135 6.93 9.39 -6.54
CA ALA A 135 7.18 9.88 -5.18
C ALA A 135 8.57 10.50 -5.07
N ILE A 136 9.61 9.79 -5.51
CA ILE A 136 10.99 10.30 -5.54
C ILE A 136 11.08 11.58 -6.38
N ARG A 137 10.45 11.61 -7.55
CA ARG A 137 10.47 12.78 -8.44
C ARG A 137 9.90 14.03 -7.76
N VAL A 138 8.68 13.93 -7.21
CA VAL A 138 8.01 15.08 -6.58
C VAL A 138 8.62 15.44 -5.23
N LEU A 139 9.12 14.46 -4.45
CA LEU A 139 9.86 14.74 -3.21
C LEU A 139 11.17 15.47 -3.49
N SER A 140 11.90 15.07 -4.53
CA SER A 140 13.13 15.78 -4.94
C SER A 140 12.83 17.23 -5.31
N ASP A 141 11.75 17.45 -6.06
CA ASP A 141 11.27 18.79 -6.43
C ASP A 141 10.81 19.61 -5.20
N SER A 142 10.21 18.94 -4.20
CA SER A 142 9.87 19.54 -2.91
C SER A 142 11.11 19.98 -2.14
N ILE A 143 12.11 19.10 -2.02
CA ILE A 143 13.37 19.37 -1.31
C ILE A 143 14.10 20.55 -1.94
N GLU A 144 14.24 20.55 -3.27
CA GLU A 144 14.89 21.64 -4.00
C GLU A 144 14.14 22.95 -3.83
N THR A 145 12.81 22.94 -4.01
CA THR A 145 12.00 24.14 -3.87
C THR A 145 12.01 24.66 -2.44
N ALA A 146 11.86 23.82 -1.42
CA ALA A 146 11.92 24.20 -0.02
C ALA A 146 13.30 24.79 0.35
N SER A 147 14.39 24.17 -0.14
CA SER A 147 15.75 24.65 0.10
C SER A 147 15.99 26.03 -0.50
N ARG A 148 15.48 26.30 -1.71
CA ARG A 148 15.54 27.64 -2.35
C ARG A 148 14.74 28.70 -1.59
N ASN A 149 13.72 28.30 -0.83
CA ASN A 149 12.92 29.20 0.01
C ASN A 149 13.40 29.23 1.47
N GLU A 150 14.55 28.64 1.77
CA GLU A 150 15.13 28.55 3.12
C GLU A 150 14.23 27.82 4.15
N ASP A 151 13.20 27.08 3.71
CA ASP A 151 12.37 26.23 4.57
C ASP A 151 13.09 24.89 4.82
N LYS A 152 14.04 24.95 5.75
CA LYS A 152 14.85 23.79 6.15
C LYS A 152 14.00 22.65 6.71
N VAL A 153 12.94 22.98 7.46
CA VAL A 153 12.09 22.00 8.13
C VAL A 153 11.30 21.18 7.11
N LEU A 154 10.65 21.82 6.13
CA LEU A 154 9.95 21.12 5.07
C LEU A 154 10.89 20.28 4.21
N ALA A 155 12.07 20.81 3.87
CA ALA A 155 13.08 20.07 3.14
C ALA A 155 13.50 18.81 3.92
N CYS A 156 13.58 18.90 5.26
CA CYS A 156 13.90 17.77 6.12
C CYS A 156 12.78 16.72 6.19
N TYR A 157 11.51 17.12 6.26
CA TYR A 157 10.38 16.18 6.18
C TYR A 157 10.35 15.44 4.84
N ALA A 158 10.58 16.16 3.74
CA ALA A 158 10.62 15.56 2.40
C ALA A 158 11.83 14.61 2.23
N ARG A 159 13.02 14.97 2.73
CA ARG A 159 14.19 14.08 2.78
C ARG A 159 13.93 12.82 3.62
N ASN A 160 13.27 12.96 4.77
CA ASN A 160 12.95 11.81 5.62
C ASN A 160 12.00 10.82 4.91
N THR A 161 10.97 11.32 4.23
CA THR A 161 10.06 10.48 3.43
C THR A 161 10.81 9.81 2.27
N LEU A 162 11.69 10.55 1.61
CA LEU A 162 12.55 10.01 0.55
C LEU A 162 13.45 8.90 1.09
N ALA A 163 14.03 9.04 2.28
CA ALA A 163 14.82 8.00 2.92
C ALA A 163 13.99 6.75 3.25
N CYS A 164 12.74 6.91 3.70
CA CYS A 164 11.83 5.77 3.92
C CYS A 164 11.55 5.00 2.61
N ILE A 165 11.37 5.71 1.50
CA ILE A 165 11.22 5.09 0.16
C ILE A 165 12.52 4.38 -0.24
N ARG A 166 13.68 5.03 -0.05
CA ARG A 166 14.98 4.41 -0.38
C ARG A 166 15.21 3.12 0.41
N SER A 167 14.88 3.09 1.70
CA SER A 167 14.97 1.88 2.51
C SER A 167 14.01 0.79 2.03
N THR A 168 12.79 1.15 1.67
CA THR A 168 11.82 0.22 1.04
C THR A 168 12.36 -0.40 -0.26
N LEU A 169 13.17 0.36 -1.01
CA LEU A 169 13.87 -0.09 -2.22
C LEU A 169 15.19 -0.81 -1.94
N GLY A 170 15.51 -1.19 -0.70
CA GLY A 170 16.77 -1.85 -0.34
C GLY A 170 18.01 -0.95 -0.41
N ARG A 171 17.84 0.36 -0.58
CA ARG A 171 18.93 1.36 -0.69
C ARG A 171 19.22 2.00 0.67
N ASP A 172 19.43 1.15 1.68
CA ASP A 172 19.57 1.56 3.08
C ASP A 172 20.77 2.50 3.32
N ARG A 173 21.88 2.31 2.59
CA ARG A 173 23.04 3.21 2.71
C ARG A 173 22.72 4.63 2.26
N GLU A 174 22.00 4.78 1.16
CA GLU A 174 21.59 6.09 0.67
C GLU A 174 20.54 6.74 1.60
N ALA A 175 19.63 5.93 2.14
CA ALA A 175 18.67 6.40 3.14
C ALA A 175 19.40 6.91 4.39
N LEU A 176 20.42 6.20 4.85
CA LEU A 176 21.23 6.56 6.01
C LEU A 176 22.01 7.86 5.77
N ASP A 177 22.63 8.02 4.61
CA ASP A 177 23.36 9.24 4.24
C ASP A 177 22.42 10.46 4.22
N LEU A 178 21.23 10.31 3.62
CA LEU A 178 20.19 11.36 3.61
C LEU A 178 19.76 11.75 5.03
N LEU A 179 19.52 10.77 5.90
CA LEU A 179 19.04 11.04 7.26
C LEU A 179 20.13 11.64 8.16
N ASN A 180 21.40 11.26 7.99
CA ASN A 180 22.50 11.88 8.73
C ASN A 180 22.66 13.37 8.38
N GLU A 181 22.55 13.74 7.09
CA GLU A 181 22.48 15.15 6.69
C GLU A 181 21.28 15.84 7.34
N ASN A 182 20.13 15.16 7.35
CA ASN A 182 18.89 15.66 7.93
C ASN A 182 19.00 15.96 9.43
N ALA A 183 19.61 15.05 10.19
CA ALA A 183 19.81 15.20 11.63
C ALA A 183 20.73 16.38 11.96
N ALA A 184 21.80 16.58 11.16
CA ALA A 184 22.70 17.71 11.34
C ALA A 184 21.98 19.06 11.12
N ILE A 185 21.09 19.14 10.12
CA ILE A 185 20.28 20.33 9.87
C ILE A 185 19.30 20.58 11.03
N LEU A 186 18.54 19.55 11.42
CA LEU A 186 17.49 19.66 12.44
C LEU A 186 18.06 19.94 13.84
N ALA A 187 19.25 19.45 14.16
CA ALA A 187 19.94 19.78 15.41
C ALA A 187 20.23 21.29 15.56
N ALA A 188 20.31 22.03 14.45
CA ALA A 188 20.52 23.47 14.43
C ALA A 188 19.21 24.29 14.39
N VAL A 189 18.04 23.64 14.31
CA VAL A 189 16.73 24.31 14.27
C VAL A 189 16.08 24.21 15.65
N PRO A 190 15.87 25.35 16.37
CA PRO A 190 15.14 25.35 17.63
C PRO A 190 13.70 24.83 17.47
N ASP A 191 13.15 24.22 18.52
CA ASP A 191 11.72 23.86 18.64
C ASP A 191 11.16 22.83 17.64
N GLU A 192 12.00 22.15 16.85
CA GLU A 192 11.60 21.08 15.91
C GLU A 192 12.02 19.68 16.40
N GLN A 193 11.77 19.40 17.69
CA GLN A 193 12.23 18.16 18.34
C GLN A 193 11.58 16.90 17.76
N ILE A 194 10.33 16.99 17.27
CA ILE A 194 9.63 15.84 16.67
C ILE A 194 10.29 15.41 15.36
N ALA A 195 10.61 16.36 14.47
CA ALA A 195 11.28 16.06 13.20
C ALA A 195 12.66 15.45 13.44
N LEU A 196 13.41 15.99 14.41
CA LEU A 196 14.70 15.44 14.81
C LEU A 196 14.55 14.02 15.38
N ALA A 197 13.57 13.80 16.24
CA ALA A 197 13.30 12.49 16.83
C ALA A 197 12.96 11.44 15.77
N LEU A 198 12.08 11.74 14.81
CA LEU A 198 11.73 10.82 13.73
C LEU A 198 12.97 10.48 12.87
N THR A 199 13.78 11.50 12.55
CA THR A 199 15.03 11.30 11.81
C THR A 199 16.00 10.38 12.58
N LEU A 200 16.24 10.67 13.86
CA LEU A 200 17.14 9.87 14.71
C LEU A 200 16.62 8.43 14.90
N ARG A 201 15.30 8.26 15.02
CA ARG A 201 14.65 6.94 15.08
C ARG A 201 14.97 6.15 13.81
N ASN A 202 14.78 6.75 12.65
CA ASN A 202 15.01 6.11 11.35
C ASN A 202 16.49 5.77 11.13
N ILE A 203 17.42 6.64 11.55
CA ILE A 203 18.86 6.35 11.55
C ILE A 203 19.14 5.11 12.40
N GLY A 204 18.66 5.08 13.65
CA GLY A 204 18.88 3.94 14.55
C GLY A 204 18.31 2.63 14.00
N VAL A 205 17.16 2.68 13.33
CA VAL A 205 16.59 1.52 12.63
C VAL A 205 17.46 1.07 11.47
N LEU A 206 17.91 1.97 10.60
CA LEU A 206 18.80 1.63 9.48
C LEU A 206 20.14 1.06 9.95
N GLU A 207 20.78 1.69 10.95
CA GLU A 207 22.01 1.19 11.56
C GLU A 207 21.80 -0.26 12.03
N GLN A 208 20.69 -0.54 12.73
CA GLN A 208 20.36 -1.89 13.17
C GLN A 208 20.11 -2.87 12.01
N ASN A 209 19.39 -2.46 10.97
CA ASN A 209 19.11 -3.28 9.78
C ASN A 209 20.42 -3.62 9.03
N MET A 210 21.39 -2.69 9.04
CA MET A 210 22.72 -2.88 8.48
C MET A 210 23.69 -3.64 9.40
N GLY A 211 23.25 -4.11 10.56
CA GLY A 211 24.06 -4.87 11.53
C GLY A 211 24.87 -4.01 12.51
N GLU A 212 24.74 -2.69 12.47
CA GLU A 212 25.38 -1.73 13.39
C GLU A 212 24.53 -1.49 14.65
N ASN A 213 25.04 -0.72 15.61
CA ASN A 213 24.36 -0.43 16.88
C ASN A 213 23.55 0.88 16.87
N GLY A 214 22.28 0.76 16.48
CA GLY A 214 21.32 1.87 16.49
C GLY A 214 20.74 2.28 17.85
N ILE A 215 21.07 1.61 18.94
CA ILE A 215 20.46 1.86 20.27
C ILE A 215 20.77 3.28 20.75
N ALA A 216 21.98 3.79 20.49
CA ALA A 216 22.37 5.14 20.86
C ALA A 216 21.48 6.19 20.18
N ARG A 217 21.23 6.03 18.88
CA ARG A 217 20.35 6.92 18.11
C ARG A 217 18.90 6.88 18.57
N LEU A 218 18.38 5.71 18.90
CA LEU A 218 17.04 5.60 19.47
C LEU A 218 16.93 6.27 20.85
N ARG A 219 17.97 6.17 21.70
CA ARG A 219 18.00 6.91 22.97
C ARG A 219 18.03 8.42 22.74
N GLU A 220 18.79 8.90 21.76
CA GLU A 220 18.77 10.32 21.35
C GLU A 220 17.38 10.76 20.87
N SER A 221 16.70 9.92 20.07
CA SER A 221 15.33 10.15 19.61
C SER A 221 14.33 10.26 20.77
N VAL A 222 14.36 9.31 21.71
CA VAL A 222 13.54 9.34 22.93
C VAL A 222 13.82 10.60 23.75
N ASN A 223 15.08 11.00 23.89
CA ASN A 223 15.45 12.21 24.63
C ASN A 223 14.91 13.49 23.94
N ALA A 224 14.91 13.55 22.61
CA ALA A 224 14.33 14.68 21.87
C ALA A 224 12.82 14.78 22.11
N LEU A 225 12.08 13.67 22.01
CA LEU A 225 10.64 13.63 22.30
C LEU A 225 10.35 13.99 23.76
N GLN A 226 11.19 13.58 24.71
CA GLN A 226 10.98 13.87 26.13
C GLN A 226 11.07 15.38 26.42
N ARG A 227 11.94 16.11 25.71
CA ARG A 227 12.03 17.57 25.84
C ARG A 227 10.77 18.27 25.35
N GLU A 228 10.17 17.76 24.28
CA GLU A 228 8.92 18.28 23.71
C GLU A 228 7.72 18.08 24.66
N LEU A 229 7.65 16.95 25.35
CA LEU A 229 6.49 16.54 26.14
C LEU A 229 6.33 17.28 27.48
N ASN A 230 7.37 17.94 27.99
CA ASN A 230 7.37 18.56 29.31
C ASN A 230 6.25 19.62 29.45
N GLY A 231 5.22 19.32 30.24
CA GLY A 231 4.10 20.23 30.53
C GLY A 231 2.99 20.28 29.47
N THR A 232 3.01 19.36 28.50
CA THR A 232 2.00 19.29 27.41
C THR A 232 0.81 18.40 27.76
N ALA A 233 -0.37 18.74 27.23
CA ALA A 233 -1.53 17.83 27.26
C ALA A 233 -1.30 16.61 26.37
N LEU A 234 -2.08 15.54 26.60
CA LEU A 234 -2.04 14.32 25.77
C LEU A 234 -2.13 14.67 24.27
N SER A 235 -1.18 14.17 23.48
CA SER A 235 -0.98 14.56 22.08
C SER A 235 -0.38 13.40 21.27
N ILE A 236 -0.36 13.52 19.94
CA ILE A 236 0.26 12.54 19.04
C ILE A 236 1.74 12.28 19.38
N THR A 237 2.44 13.28 19.95
CA THR A 237 3.84 13.14 20.38
C THR A 237 4.00 12.07 21.47
N HIS A 238 2.99 11.88 22.33
CA HIS A 238 3.00 10.80 23.31
C HIS A 238 2.93 9.43 22.62
N GLU A 239 2.08 9.30 21.59
CA GLU A 239 1.95 8.05 20.84
C GLU A 239 3.24 7.74 20.05
N VAL A 240 3.85 8.75 19.41
CA VAL A 240 5.16 8.63 18.76
C VAL A 240 6.27 8.24 19.73
N MET A 241 6.25 8.75 20.98
CA MET A 241 7.16 8.35 22.04
C MET A 241 7.04 6.86 22.36
N ILE A 242 5.81 6.38 22.56
CA ILE A 242 5.55 4.97 22.85
C ILE A 242 6.03 4.06 21.69
N ASP A 243 5.75 4.44 20.45
CA ASP A 243 6.21 3.70 19.27
C ASP A 243 7.75 3.67 19.17
N THR A 244 8.41 4.79 19.45
CA THR A 244 9.87 4.89 19.45
C THR A 244 10.50 4.05 20.57
N GLN A 245 9.93 4.11 21.78
CA GLN A 245 10.39 3.30 22.91
C GLN A 245 10.17 1.81 22.65
N THR A 246 9.09 1.42 21.97
CA THR A 246 8.85 0.00 21.66
C THR A 246 9.88 -0.53 20.67
N THR A 247 10.23 0.25 19.64
CA THR A 247 11.36 -0.05 18.76
C THR A 247 12.69 -0.17 19.52
N LEU A 248 12.94 0.71 20.50
CA LEU A 248 14.12 0.62 21.37
C LEU A 248 14.13 -0.68 22.20
N ALA A 249 12.99 -1.05 22.79
CA ALA A 249 12.85 -2.27 23.56
C ALA A 249 13.05 -3.52 22.69
N GLU A 250 12.53 -3.51 21.46
CA GLU A 250 12.75 -4.58 20.47
C GLU A 250 14.25 -4.73 20.14
N MET A 251 14.97 -3.63 19.92
CA MET A 251 16.41 -3.70 19.62
C MET A 251 17.24 -4.20 20.79
N LEU A 252 16.92 -3.76 22.02
CA LEU A 252 17.56 -4.27 23.23
C LEU A 252 17.31 -5.77 23.39
N TYR A 253 16.07 -6.19 23.11
CA TYR A 253 15.66 -7.59 23.12
C TYR A 253 16.45 -8.45 22.14
N LEU A 254 16.53 -8.03 20.87
CA LEU A 254 17.27 -8.73 19.81
C LEU A 254 18.76 -8.85 20.13
N ARG A 255 19.30 -7.90 20.90
CA ARG A 255 20.68 -7.94 21.42
C ARG A 255 20.86 -8.72 22.71
N LYS A 256 19.80 -9.34 23.23
CA LYS A 256 19.79 -10.10 24.49
C LYS A 256 20.08 -9.25 25.72
N ASP A 257 19.89 -7.93 25.64
CA ASP A 257 19.91 -7.03 26.79
C ASP A 257 18.51 -7.00 27.43
N TYR A 258 18.14 -8.14 28.03
CA TYR A 258 16.79 -8.38 28.53
C TYR A 258 16.41 -7.46 29.69
N ASP A 259 17.36 -7.12 30.56
CA ASP A 259 17.13 -6.23 31.70
C ASP A 259 16.79 -4.81 31.22
N ALA A 260 17.54 -4.29 30.23
CA ALA A 260 17.24 -2.99 29.66
C ALA A 260 15.93 -3.01 28.85
N ALA A 261 15.66 -4.09 28.10
CA ALA A 261 14.40 -4.25 27.37
C ALA A 261 13.18 -4.29 28.32
N GLU A 262 13.29 -5.02 29.45
CA GLU A 262 12.26 -5.07 30.49
C GLU A 262 12.02 -3.69 31.11
N ALA A 263 13.09 -2.95 31.43
CA ALA A 263 12.98 -1.59 31.96
C ALA A 263 12.23 -0.63 31.01
N VAL A 264 12.51 -0.71 29.71
CA VAL A 264 11.81 0.11 28.70
C VAL A 264 10.34 -0.34 28.56
N CYS A 265 10.06 -1.65 28.49
CA CYS A 265 8.69 -2.17 28.45
C CYS A 265 7.87 -1.74 29.67
N GLN A 266 8.46 -1.76 30.87
CA GLN A 266 7.78 -1.31 32.08
C GLN A 266 7.48 0.20 32.04
N ALA A 267 8.41 1.00 31.51
CA ALA A 267 8.19 2.44 31.31
C ALA A 267 7.04 2.70 30.33
N ILE A 268 7.02 2.01 29.19
CA ILE A 268 5.94 2.06 28.18
C ILE A 268 4.60 1.71 28.83
N ARG A 269 4.54 0.59 29.56
CA ARG A 269 3.32 0.12 30.23
C ARG A 269 2.77 1.18 31.19
N ASN A 270 3.62 1.78 32.01
CA ASN A 270 3.23 2.82 32.95
C ASN A 270 2.71 4.08 32.23
N GLN A 271 3.35 4.48 31.13
CA GLN A 271 2.91 5.61 30.32
C GLN A 271 1.55 5.35 29.66
N LEU A 272 1.35 4.16 29.07
CA LEU A 272 0.07 3.75 28.49
C LEU A 272 -1.06 3.72 29.52
N GLU A 273 -0.81 3.26 30.74
CA GLU A 273 -1.79 3.31 31.82
C GLU A 273 -2.17 4.75 32.21
N ALA A 274 -1.20 5.67 32.20
CA ALA A 274 -1.46 7.09 32.45
C ALA A 274 -2.26 7.74 31.30
N MET A 275 -1.93 7.40 30.06
CA MET A 275 -2.65 7.84 28.86
C MET A 275 -4.09 7.30 28.86
N LEU A 276 -4.30 6.02 29.19
CA LEU A 276 -5.62 5.41 29.31
C LEU A 276 -6.49 6.09 30.38
N LYS A 277 -5.93 6.34 31.57
CA LYS A 277 -6.63 7.09 32.63
C LYS A 277 -7.01 8.50 32.18
N SER A 278 -6.12 9.16 31.43
CA SER A 278 -6.38 10.50 30.91
C SER A 278 -7.47 10.47 29.83
N ALA A 279 -7.45 9.50 28.92
CA ALA A 279 -8.45 9.32 27.88
C ALA A 279 -9.84 9.03 28.46
N ASP A 280 -9.93 8.19 29.48
CA ASP A 280 -11.20 7.86 30.16
C ASP A 280 -11.80 9.07 30.93
N ASN A 281 -10.99 10.07 31.29
CA ASN A 281 -11.42 11.27 32.00
C ASN A 281 -11.98 12.38 31.07
N VAL A 282 -11.71 12.37 29.77
CA VAL A 282 -12.12 13.43 28.80
C VAL A 282 -13.49 13.11 28.17
N ASN A 283 -14.43 12.60 28.97
CA ASN A 283 -15.79 12.19 28.58
C ASN A 283 -16.57 13.27 27.82
N VAL A 284 -16.57 13.27 26.46
CA VAL A 284 -17.69 13.62 25.54
C VAL A 284 -17.32 13.19 24.09
N GLY A 285 -17.86 12.08 23.55
CA GLY A 285 -17.93 11.85 22.09
C GLY A 285 -17.55 10.44 21.56
N ASP A 286 -18.03 10.13 20.34
CA ASP A 286 -17.91 8.82 19.65
C ASP A 286 -16.45 8.39 19.34
N ASP A 287 -15.50 9.33 19.20
CA ASP A 287 -14.07 9.03 18.95
C ASP A 287 -13.33 8.48 20.18
N ALA A 288 -13.85 8.67 21.40
CA ALA A 288 -13.15 8.31 22.64
C ALA A 288 -13.10 6.78 22.88
N THR A 289 -14.12 6.04 22.42
CA THR A 289 -14.17 4.58 22.54
C THR A 289 -13.09 3.89 21.71
N SER A 290 -12.62 4.53 20.62
CA SER A 290 -11.52 4.07 19.78
C SER A 290 -10.16 4.20 20.49
N SER A 291 -9.85 5.36 21.08
CA SER A 291 -8.55 5.62 21.73
C SER A 291 -8.31 4.77 22.99
N SER A 292 -9.29 4.66 23.90
CA SER A 292 -9.14 3.80 25.09
C SER A 292 -9.04 2.32 24.73
N SER A 293 -9.62 1.89 23.60
CA SER A 293 -9.45 0.52 23.09
C SER A 293 -8.06 0.30 22.50
N ARG A 294 -7.53 1.28 21.74
CA ARG A 294 -6.15 1.24 21.21
C ARG A 294 -5.12 1.12 22.33
N TYR A 295 -5.21 1.92 23.38
CA TYR A 295 -4.26 1.85 24.51
C TYR A 295 -4.37 0.54 25.29
N ARG A 296 -5.58 -0.01 25.47
CA ARG A 296 -5.76 -1.34 26.07
C ARG A 296 -5.11 -2.45 25.24
N ASN A 297 -5.23 -2.40 23.91
CA ASN A 297 -4.57 -3.35 23.02
C ASN A 297 -3.04 -3.20 23.09
N ALA A 298 -2.53 -1.97 23.12
CA ALA A 298 -1.10 -1.71 23.27
C ALA A 298 -0.55 -2.25 24.60
N ILE A 299 -1.27 -2.07 25.70
CA ILE A 299 -0.92 -2.67 27.01
C ILE A 299 -0.84 -4.19 26.90
N ALA A 300 -1.82 -4.83 26.25
CA ALA A 300 -1.80 -6.28 26.05
C ALA A 300 -0.59 -6.76 25.23
N CYS A 301 -0.17 -6.00 24.21
CA CYS A 301 1.07 -6.27 23.47
C CYS A 301 2.31 -6.16 24.36
N VAL A 302 2.39 -5.13 25.21
CA VAL A 302 3.52 -4.94 26.14
C VAL A 302 3.56 -6.03 27.20
N ASP A 303 2.42 -6.42 27.77
CA ASP A 303 2.32 -7.54 28.71
C ASP A 303 2.78 -8.87 28.08
N HIS A 304 2.46 -9.07 26.80
CA HIS A 304 2.96 -10.20 26.03
C HIS A 304 4.49 -10.17 25.89
N ASN A 305 5.07 -9.02 25.52
CA ASN A 305 6.51 -8.86 25.36
C ASN A 305 7.26 -9.04 26.70
N LEU A 306 6.71 -8.51 27.81
CA LEU A 306 7.24 -8.75 29.15
C LEU A 306 7.22 -10.24 29.53
N ALA A 307 6.19 -10.98 29.15
CA ALA A 307 6.14 -12.42 29.35
C ALA A 307 7.15 -13.18 28.47
N ALA A 308 7.39 -12.71 27.24
CA ALA A 308 8.38 -13.29 26.33
C ALA A 308 9.82 -13.08 26.84
N LEU A 309 10.13 -11.88 27.35
CA LEU A 309 11.41 -11.53 27.97
C LEU A 309 11.78 -12.50 29.11
N LYS A 310 10.82 -12.81 29.99
CA LYS A 310 11.01 -13.77 31.10
C LYS A 310 11.34 -15.19 30.66
N LYS A 311 10.94 -15.56 29.44
CA LYS A 311 11.19 -16.89 28.86
C LYS A 311 12.39 -16.92 27.93
N ALA A 312 13.05 -15.77 27.68
CA ALA A 312 14.06 -15.60 26.64
C ALA A 312 13.61 -16.13 25.25
N ASP A 313 12.31 -16.02 24.94
CA ASP A 313 11.70 -16.58 23.73
C ASP A 313 11.77 -15.58 22.56
N SER A 314 12.89 -15.59 21.82
CA SER A 314 13.21 -14.62 20.76
C SER A 314 12.20 -14.58 19.60
N SER A 315 11.21 -15.48 19.57
CA SER A 315 10.34 -15.70 18.43
C SER A 315 9.03 -14.92 18.45
N ILE A 316 8.71 -14.12 19.48
CA ILE A 316 7.33 -13.61 19.66
C ILE A 316 7.22 -12.14 20.07
N TRP A 317 8.18 -11.27 19.72
CA TRP A 317 8.00 -9.83 19.95
C TRP A 317 6.81 -9.29 19.14
N ARG A 318 5.89 -8.58 19.79
CA ARG A 318 4.68 -8.01 19.16
C ARG A 318 4.58 -6.52 19.40
N TRP A 319 4.32 -5.78 18.34
CA TRP A 319 3.90 -4.39 18.45
C TRP A 319 2.96 -4.02 17.31
N ILE A 320 1.94 -3.25 17.63
CA ILE A 320 1.10 -2.57 16.65
C ILE A 320 1.27 -1.09 16.93
N PRO A 321 1.84 -0.30 15.99
CA PRO A 321 2.04 1.12 16.19
C PRO A 321 0.74 1.84 16.58
N LEU A 322 0.84 2.78 17.52
CA LEU A 322 -0.31 3.60 17.92
C LEU A 322 -0.67 4.63 16.84
N VAL A 323 0.34 5.10 16.11
CA VAL A 323 0.20 6.01 14.97
C VAL A 323 0.72 5.33 13.72
N ASP A 324 -0.06 5.42 12.64
CA ASP A 324 0.39 4.96 11.33
C ASP A 324 1.25 6.04 10.66
N MET A 325 2.57 5.86 10.73
CA MET A 325 3.58 6.77 10.17
C MET A 325 4.37 6.11 9.05
N SER A 326 3.71 5.32 8.20
CA SER A 326 4.38 4.50 7.19
C SER A 326 5.17 5.29 6.13
N THR A 327 4.91 6.60 5.97
CA THR A 327 5.71 7.47 5.07
C THR A 327 6.84 8.20 5.78
N GLU A 328 6.80 8.24 7.10
CA GLU A 328 7.71 9.01 7.94
C GLU A 328 8.63 8.14 8.78
N THR A 329 8.35 6.85 8.89
CA THR A 329 9.13 5.91 9.69
C THR A 329 9.60 4.70 8.90
N ILE A 330 10.85 4.33 9.13
CA ILE A 330 11.42 3.07 8.67
C ILE A 330 11.01 1.99 9.67
N GLN A 331 10.51 0.87 9.15
CA GLN A 331 10.08 -0.26 9.95
C GLN A 331 11.28 -0.91 10.64
N SER A 332 11.16 -1.15 11.94
CA SER A 332 12.24 -1.72 12.76
C SER A 332 12.41 -3.22 12.62
N GLU A 333 11.55 -3.88 11.84
CA GLU A 333 11.58 -5.33 11.70
C GLU A 333 12.93 -5.74 11.09
N PRO A 334 13.83 -6.37 11.87
CA PRO A 334 14.98 -7.00 11.28
C PRO A 334 14.45 -8.04 10.32
N GLU A 335 15.01 -8.13 9.12
CA GLU A 335 14.63 -9.18 8.19
C GLU A 335 14.72 -10.54 8.90
N ILE A 336 13.56 -11.12 9.17
CA ILE A 336 13.49 -12.41 9.82
C ILE A 336 13.94 -13.41 8.78
N LYS A 337 14.86 -14.29 9.15
CA LYS A 337 15.13 -15.46 8.34
C LYS A 337 13.89 -16.35 8.32
N ILE A 338 13.23 -16.35 7.18
CA ILE A 338 12.03 -17.13 6.94
C ILE A 338 12.29 -18.25 5.94
N LYS A 339 11.33 -19.16 5.87
CA LYS A 339 11.20 -20.21 4.87
C LYS A 339 9.74 -20.26 4.46
N ALA A 340 9.44 -20.11 3.17
CA ALA A 340 8.08 -20.32 2.66
C ALA A 340 7.58 -21.72 3.05
N VAL A 341 6.30 -21.80 3.40
CA VAL A 341 5.65 -23.08 3.68
C VAL A 341 5.16 -23.65 2.35
N ALA A 342 5.64 -24.83 1.97
CA ALA A 342 5.08 -25.51 0.81
C ALA A 342 3.65 -25.96 1.09
N GLU A 343 2.84 -26.01 0.03
CA GLU A 343 1.41 -26.30 0.18
C GLU A 343 1.12 -27.74 0.59
N PHE A 344 1.98 -28.67 0.16
CA PHE A 344 1.92 -30.07 0.57
C PHE A 344 2.34 -30.29 2.03
N GLU A 345 2.91 -29.28 2.71
CA GLU A 345 3.17 -29.33 4.15
C GLU A 345 1.88 -29.21 4.96
N SER A 346 1.98 -29.40 6.28
CA SER A 346 0.83 -29.30 7.19
C SER A 346 0.18 -27.92 7.19
N GLN A 347 -1.14 -27.92 7.06
CA GLN A 347 -2.01 -26.75 6.98
C GLN A 347 -2.96 -26.69 8.19
N SER A 348 -3.16 -25.51 8.77
CA SER A 348 -4.03 -25.31 9.95
C SER A 348 -5.47 -25.05 9.55
N ALA A 349 -5.69 -24.36 8.43
CA ALA A 349 -6.99 -24.18 7.81
C ALA A 349 -6.85 -23.76 6.35
N VAL A 350 -7.98 -23.86 5.65
CA VAL A 350 -8.27 -23.17 4.39
C VAL A 350 -9.21 -22.03 4.63
N VAL A 351 -8.99 -20.92 3.95
CA VAL A 351 -9.98 -19.83 3.87
C VAL A 351 -10.71 -19.92 2.55
N LEU A 352 -12.04 -19.92 2.61
CA LEU A 352 -12.95 -19.95 1.47
C LEU A 352 -13.98 -18.83 1.59
N ALA A 353 -14.49 -18.36 0.46
CA ALA A 353 -15.44 -17.26 0.38
C ALA A 353 -16.88 -17.76 0.15
N TRP A 354 -17.87 -17.10 0.75
CA TRP A 354 -19.29 -17.31 0.50
C TRP A 354 -20.03 -15.97 0.38
N GLY A 355 -20.96 -15.84 -0.57
CA GLY A 355 -21.70 -14.60 -0.77
C GLY A 355 -22.17 -14.40 -2.19
N SER A 356 -22.12 -13.16 -2.67
CA SER A 356 -22.73 -12.71 -3.94
C SER A 356 -22.28 -13.49 -5.18
N TYR A 357 -21.12 -14.15 -5.13
CA TYR A 357 -20.56 -14.96 -6.20
C TYR A 357 -21.04 -16.42 -6.12
N GLN A 358 -22.35 -16.63 -6.34
CA GLN A 358 -23.02 -17.94 -6.24
C GLN A 358 -22.40 -19.04 -7.09
N TRP A 359 -21.73 -18.69 -8.20
CA TRP A 359 -21.05 -19.66 -9.06
C TRP A 359 -19.90 -20.43 -8.38
N ALA A 360 -19.45 -19.99 -7.20
CA ALA A 360 -18.43 -20.68 -6.41
C ALA A 360 -19.02 -21.62 -5.34
N HIS A 361 -20.30 -21.50 -5.00
CA HIS A 361 -20.90 -22.15 -3.81
C HIS A 361 -20.83 -23.66 -3.86
N ASP A 362 -21.19 -24.27 -4.99
CA ASP A 362 -21.15 -25.73 -5.16
C ASP A 362 -19.73 -26.28 -4.95
N VAL A 363 -18.73 -25.58 -5.50
CA VAL A 363 -17.31 -25.96 -5.32
C VAL A 363 -16.87 -25.80 -3.87
N VAL A 364 -17.32 -24.75 -3.17
CA VAL A 364 -17.04 -24.57 -1.74
C VAL A 364 -17.63 -25.70 -0.91
N LEU A 365 -18.87 -26.12 -1.19
CA LEU A 365 -19.51 -27.25 -0.52
C LEU A 365 -18.76 -28.56 -0.81
N ASP A 366 -18.35 -28.79 -2.05
CA ASP A 366 -17.60 -29.98 -2.45
C ASP A 366 -16.22 -30.04 -1.77
N ILE A 367 -15.49 -28.92 -1.72
CA ILE A 367 -14.24 -28.79 -0.96
C ILE A 367 -14.48 -29.13 0.51
N ALA A 368 -15.53 -28.57 1.10
CA ALA A 368 -15.84 -28.76 2.51
C ALA A 368 -16.24 -30.21 2.82
N ALA A 369 -17.11 -30.81 2.02
CA ALA A 369 -17.50 -32.21 2.11
C ALA A 369 -16.28 -33.14 1.97
N ALA A 370 -15.35 -32.79 1.08
CA ALA A 370 -14.14 -33.56 0.84
C ALA A 370 -13.11 -33.52 1.97
N THR A 371 -13.06 -32.44 2.77
CA THR A 371 -11.91 -32.13 3.66
C THR A 371 -12.23 -31.93 5.14
N HIS A 372 -13.49 -31.66 5.53
CA HIS A 372 -13.84 -31.29 6.91
C HIS A 372 -13.30 -32.23 8.01
N LYS A 373 -13.11 -33.52 7.70
CA LYS A 373 -12.61 -34.53 8.64
C LYS A 373 -11.12 -34.42 8.94
N GLN A 374 -10.32 -33.95 7.97
CA GLN A 374 -8.86 -33.86 8.08
C GLN A 374 -8.36 -32.41 8.23
N TRP A 375 -9.21 -31.44 7.93
CA TRP A 375 -8.80 -30.05 7.80
C TRP A 375 -9.89 -29.09 8.22
N ARG A 376 -9.48 -28.02 8.91
CA ARG A 376 -10.39 -26.98 9.35
C ARG A 376 -10.67 -26.00 8.22
N ILE A 377 -11.90 -25.53 8.15
CA ILE A 377 -12.36 -24.58 7.14
C ILE A 377 -12.73 -23.28 7.86
N ASP A 378 -12.15 -22.18 7.43
CA ASP A 378 -12.55 -20.83 7.81
C ASP A 378 -13.34 -20.24 6.62
N LEU A 379 -14.67 -20.22 6.74
CA LEU A 379 -15.57 -19.69 5.73
C LEU A 379 -15.86 -18.21 6.00
N VAL A 380 -15.59 -17.37 5.01
CA VAL A 380 -15.75 -15.93 5.06
C VAL A 380 -16.95 -15.52 4.21
N ALA A 381 -17.98 -14.98 4.85
CA ALA A 381 -19.17 -14.46 4.18
C ALA A 381 -19.06 -12.96 3.91
N ASP A 382 -19.52 -12.48 2.75
CA ASP A 382 -19.45 -11.04 2.41
C ASP A 382 -20.40 -10.16 3.25
N ASN A 383 -21.46 -10.75 3.83
CA ASN A 383 -22.41 -10.09 4.71
C ASN A 383 -23.10 -11.09 5.68
N ASP A 384 -23.91 -10.59 6.62
CA ASP A 384 -24.59 -11.42 7.62
C ASP A 384 -25.63 -12.39 7.00
N GLU A 385 -26.36 -11.98 5.96
CA GLU A 385 -27.35 -12.83 5.27
C GLU A 385 -26.67 -13.98 4.53
N ALA A 386 -25.57 -13.69 3.82
CA ALA A 386 -24.71 -14.69 3.19
C ALA A 386 -24.13 -15.67 4.22
N MET A 387 -23.82 -15.20 5.44
CA MET A 387 -23.33 -16.09 6.50
C MET A 387 -24.43 -17.07 6.94
N GLU A 388 -25.67 -16.60 7.12
CA GLU A 388 -26.80 -17.47 7.47
C GLU A 388 -27.10 -18.48 6.37
N GLU A 389 -27.10 -18.05 5.10
CA GLU A 389 -27.23 -18.91 3.92
C GLU A 389 -26.14 -19.99 3.90
N ALA A 390 -24.88 -19.60 4.10
CA ALA A 390 -23.76 -20.53 4.13
C ALA A 390 -23.93 -21.61 5.21
N VAL A 391 -24.33 -21.21 6.42
CA VAL A 391 -24.53 -22.14 7.53
C VAL A 391 -25.64 -23.14 7.18
N GLU A 392 -26.73 -22.68 6.57
CA GLU A 392 -27.82 -23.58 6.17
C GLU A 392 -27.42 -24.51 5.03
N ALA A 393 -26.75 -23.99 3.99
CA ALA A 393 -26.23 -24.81 2.89
C ALA A 393 -25.28 -25.91 3.39
N PHE A 394 -24.42 -25.60 4.37
CA PHE A 394 -23.55 -26.61 4.99
C PHE A 394 -24.36 -27.67 5.76
N ARG A 395 -25.45 -27.30 6.46
CA ARG A 395 -26.33 -28.26 7.12
C ARG A 395 -27.07 -29.15 6.13
N GLU A 396 -27.61 -28.57 5.06
CA GLU A 396 -28.31 -29.29 4.00
C GLU A 396 -27.37 -30.28 3.29
N ALA A 397 -26.11 -29.90 3.09
CA ALA A 397 -25.05 -30.77 2.57
C ALA A 397 -24.52 -31.80 3.59
N ALA A 398 -25.09 -31.85 4.80
CA ALA A 398 -24.66 -32.71 5.91
C ALA A 398 -23.18 -32.53 6.33
N ILE A 399 -22.65 -31.31 6.19
CA ILE A 399 -21.30 -30.93 6.60
C ILE A 399 -21.35 -30.42 8.05
N PRO A 400 -20.54 -30.98 8.98
CA PRO A 400 -20.56 -30.58 10.38
C PRO A 400 -20.15 -29.11 10.59
N THR A 401 -21.12 -28.25 10.89
CA THR A 401 -20.89 -26.80 11.10
C THR A 401 -20.01 -26.48 12.32
N ASP A 402 -19.84 -27.42 13.26
CA ASP A 402 -18.92 -27.30 14.40
C ASP A 402 -17.44 -27.47 14.02
N GLN A 403 -17.16 -28.02 12.84
CA GLN A 403 -15.81 -28.17 12.28
C GLN A 403 -15.42 -27.01 11.34
N VAL A 404 -16.35 -26.09 11.09
CA VAL A 404 -16.19 -24.91 10.24
C VAL A 404 -16.26 -23.65 11.09
N ARG A 405 -15.37 -22.68 10.82
CA ARG A 405 -15.45 -21.36 11.43
C ARG A 405 -16.08 -20.40 10.44
N PHE A 406 -17.23 -19.86 10.79
CA PHE A 406 -17.91 -18.85 10.00
C PHE A 406 -17.51 -17.45 10.49
N GLY A 407 -17.36 -16.52 9.57
CA GLY A 407 -17.18 -15.11 9.90
C GLY A 407 -17.58 -14.21 8.75
N VAL A 408 -17.97 -12.98 9.07
CA VAL A 408 -18.31 -11.97 8.07
C VAL A 408 -17.11 -11.07 7.81
N VAL A 409 -16.72 -10.97 6.54
CA VAL A 409 -15.75 -10.00 6.02
C VAL A 409 -16.20 -9.68 4.60
N ALA A 410 -16.47 -8.40 4.32
CA ALA A 410 -16.73 -7.96 2.94
C ALA A 410 -15.57 -8.37 2.03
N TYR A 411 -15.84 -8.68 0.77
CA TYR A 411 -14.82 -8.91 -0.24
C TYR A 411 -15.41 -8.63 -1.63
N GLU A 412 -14.56 -8.30 -2.59
CA GLU A 412 -14.98 -7.99 -3.96
C GLU A 412 -14.92 -9.20 -4.87
N VAL A 413 -14.02 -10.15 -4.65
CA VAL A 413 -13.93 -11.41 -5.41
C VAL A 413 -13.53 -12.58 -4.51
N PRO A 414 -13.98 -13.81 -4.82
CA PRO A 414 -13.68 -14.99 -4.00
C PRO A 414 -12.28 -15.60 -4.28
N TRP A 415 -11.44 -14.94 -5.10
CA TRP A 415 -10.10 -15.41 -5.48
C TRP A 415 -9.08 -15.23 -4.35
N PHE A 416 -9.29 -15.91 -3.22
CA PHE A 416 -8.49 -15.70 -2.01
C PHE A 416 -7.05 -16.21 -2.12
N ARG A 417 -6.72 -17.01 -3.14
CA ARG A 417 -5.34 -17.36 -3.46
C ARG A 417 -4.48 -16.13 -3.70
N ASP A 418 -5.03 -15.20 -4.47
CA ASP A 418 -4.27 -14.06 -4.98
C ASP A 418 -4.03 -13.11 -3.84
N PHE A 419 -5.08 -12.78 -3.08
CA PHE A 419 -5.07 -11.77 -2.01
C PHE A 419 -4.79 -12.33 -0.62
N GLY A 420 -4.63 -13.65 -0.48
CA GLY A 420 -4.33 -14.30 0.79
C GLY A 420 -2.90 -14.01 1.27
N PRO A 421 -2.59 -14.28 2.56
CA PRO A 421 -1.23 -14.12 3.05
C PRO A 421 -0.27 -15.06 2.32
N ILE A 422 0.90 -14.58 1.92
CA ILE A 422 1.99 -15.46 1.51
C ILE A 422 2.57 -16.08 2.78
N VAL A 423 2.46 -17.40 2.91
CA VAL A 423 2.73 -18.09 4.18
C VAL A 423 4.18 -18.56 4.28
N ALA A 424 4.83 -18.18 5.37
CA ALA A 424 6.17 -18.59 5.73
C ALA A 424 6.28 -18.99 7.21
N ARG A 425 7.42 -19.55 7.58
CA ARG A 425 7.82 -19.75 8.98
C ARG A 425 9.18 -19.13 9.21
N SER A 426 9.40 -18.56 10.39
CA SER A 426 10.74 -18.21 10.82
C SER A 426 11.57 -19.47 11.13
N THR A 427 12.89 -19.32 11.17
CA THR A 427 13.82 -20.37 11.63
C THR A 427 13.52 -20.90 13.05
N THR A 428 12.76 -20.16 13.85
CA THR A 428 12.32 -20.58 15.20
C THR A 428 10.97 -21.32 15.21
N GLY A 429 10.31 -21.43 14.05
CA GLY A 429 9.01 -22.10 13.91
C GLY A 429 7.79 -21.18 14.03
N GLN A 430 7.98 -19.87 14.27
CA GLN A 430 6.89 -18.89 14.30
C GLN A 430 6.24 -18.77 12.91
N ALA A 431 4.92 -18.71 12.85
CA ALA A 431 4.19 -18.37 11.63
C ALA A 431 4.43 -16.90 11.24
N VAL A 432 4.85 -16.69 9.99
CA VAL A 432 5.09 -15.37 9.40
C VAL A 432 4.30 -15.28 8.11
N TRP A 433 3.50 -14.24 7.95
CA TRP A 433 2.72 -13.99 6.75
C TRP A 433 3.21 -12.72 6.08
N PHE A 434 3.24 -12.71 4.76
CA PHE A 434 3.46 -11.49 4.00
C PHE A 434 2.14 -10.99 3.41
N ASP A 435 1.90 -9.70 3.64
CA ASP A 435 0.83 -8.92 3.01
C ASP A 435 1.40 -8.27 1.74
N SER A 436 0.98 -8.77 0.59
CA SER A 436 1.33 -8.18 -0.70
C SER A 436 0.36 -7.05 -1.01
N HIS A 437 0.86 -5.82 -1.05
CA HIS A 437 0.06 -4.65 -1.42
C HIS A 437 -0.27 -4.65 -2.92
N GLN A 438 -1.39 -5.29 -3.28
CA GLN A 438 -1.79 -5.54 -4.66
C GLN A 438 -2.51 -4.38 -5.35
N LEU A 439 -3.06 -3.44 -4.59
CA LEU A 439 -3.70 -2.27 -5.19
C LEU A 439 -2.62 -1.31 -5.67
N ARG A 440 -2.51 -1.08 -6.97
CA ARG A 440 -1.72 0.00 -7.58
C ARG A 440 -2.43 0.48 -8.85
N PHE A 441 -2.20 1.74 -9.21
CA PHE A 441 -2.56 2.53 -10.43
C PHE A 441 -3.77 2.18 -11.32
N ASP A 442 -4.07 0.92 -11.56
CA ASP A 442 -5.08 0.34 -12.43
C ASP A 442 -5.99 -0.69 -11.74
N ASN A 443 -5.60 -1.20 -10.56
CA ASN A 443 -6.29 -2.28 -9.86
C ASN A 443 -7.03 -1.82 -8.59
N PHE A 444 -7.65 -0.62 -8.62
CA PHE A 444 -8.35 -0.03 -7.46
C PHE A 444 -9.68 -0.73 -7.08
N ASP A 445 -10.07 -1.77 -7.81
CA ASP A 445 -11.41 -2.34 -7.72
C ASP A 445 -11.57 -3.36 -6.58
N ARG A 446 -10.49 -3.71 -5.86
CA ARG A 446 -10.50 -4.81 -4.86
C ARG A 446 -9.90 -4.45 -3.49
N PRO A 447 -10.24 -3.29 -2.89
CA PRO A 447 -9.60 -2.82 -1.68
C PRO A 447 -9.77 -3.69 -0.44
N VAL A 448 -10.88 -4.41 -0.32
CA VAL A 448 -11.13 -5.26 0.84
C VAL A 448 -10.38 -6.59 0.71
N ASN A 449 -10.33 -7.17 -0.48
CA ASN A 449 -9.47 -8.33 -0.77
C ASN A 449 -8.00 -8.07 -0.42
N ASP A 450 -7.42 -6.92 -0.81
CA ASP A 450 -6.03 -6.54 -0.44
C ASP A 450 -5.81 -6.46 1.08
N CYS A 451 -6.87 -6.25 1.85
CA CYS A 451 -6.80 -6.22 3.31
C CYS A 451 -6.96 -7.60 3.97
N LEU A 452 -7.21 -8.65 3.20
CA LEU A 452 -7.50 -9.99 3.71
C LEU A 452 -6.38 -10.54 4.63
N PRO A 453 -5.07 -10.41 4.33
CA PRO A 453 -4.00 -10.88 5.22
C PRO A 453 -4.05 -10.18 6.58
N ARG A 454 -4.29 -8.86 6.58
CA ARG A 454 -4.47 -8.06 7.79
C ARG A 454 -5.68 -8.50 8.60
N ILE A 455 -6.82 -8.71 7.96
CA ILE A 455 -8.05 -9.13 8.63
C ILE A 455 -7.86 -10.51 9.27
N LEU A 456 -7.31 -11.47 8.52
CA LEU A 456 -7.03 -12.82 9.02
C LEU A 456 -6.03 -12.81 10.19
N SER A 457 -4.98 -11.98 10.13
CA SER A 457 -3.96 -11.89 11.18
C SER A 457 -4.52 -11.50 12.56
N THR A 458 -5.73 -10.92 12.63
CA THR A 458 -6.38 -10.61 13.92
C THR A 458 -6.87 -11.85 14.67
N ARG A 459 -7.12 -12.95 13.95
CA ARG A 459 -7.62 -14.23 14.49
C ARG A 459 -6.59 -15.34 14.44
N TRP A 460 -5.52 -15.12 13.71
CA TRP A 460 -4.46 -16.09 13.49
C TRP A 460 -3.15 -15.54 14.04
N ASN A 461 -2.44 -16.38 14.80
CA ASN A 461 -1.21 -16.01 15.48
C ASN A 461 0.00 -16.01 14.54
N ALA A 462 -0.06 -15.17 13.50
CA ALA A 462 1.03 -14.93 12.57
C ALA A 462 1.60 -13.53 12.77
N ARG A 463 2.92 -13.39 12.59
CA ARG A 463 3.52 -12.07 12.39
C ARG A 463 3.22 -11.66 10.95
N LEU A 464 2.49 -10.57 10.76
CA LEU A 464 2.19 -10.02 9.44
C LEU A 464 3.25 -8.99 9.05
N ILE A 465 3.94 -9.24 7.94
CA ILE A 465 4.98 -8.38 7.38
C ILE A 465 4.46 -7.82 6.06
N LYS A 466 4.56 -6.51 5.85
CA LYS A 466 4.19 -5.90 4.57
C LYS A 466 5.33 -6.04 3.58
N THR A 467 5.03 -6.51 2.37
CA THR A 467 5.99 -6.44 1.26
C THR A 467 5.61 -5.31 0.30
N PRO A 468 6.60 -4.52 -0.18
CA PRO A 468 6.34 -3.49 -1.17
C PRO A 468 6.20 -4.08 -2.57
N LEU A 469 6.44 -5.39 -2.77
CA LEU A 469 6.20 -6.02 -4.05
C LEU A 469 4.72 -6.34 -4.24
N HIS A 470 4.25 -6.18 -5.47
CA HIS A 470 2.99 -6.74 -5.94
C HIS A 470 3.22 -8.22 -6.27
N ILE A 471 2.59 -9.12 -5.52
CA ILE A 471 2.68 -10.57 -5.67
C ILE A 471 1.29 -11.16 -5.45
N GLU A 472 0.73 -11.79 -6.48
CA GLU A 472 -0.44 -12.65 -6.34
C GLU A 472 0.00 -14.08 -5.98
N GLY A 473 -0.70 -14.75 -5.05
CA GLY A 473 -0.30 -16.08 -4.61
C GLY A 473 -0.15 -17.11 -5.74
N GLY A 474 -0.98 -17.04 -6.79
CA GLY A 474 -0.90 -17.93 -7.97
C GLY A 474 0.34 -17.72 -8.85
N THR A 475 1.05 -16.60 -8.68
CA THR A 475 2.25 -16.27 -9.47
C THR A 475 3.55 -16.82 -8.88
N ILE A 476 3.51 -17.39 -7.67
CA ILE A 476 4.67 -17.94 -6.98
C ILE A 476 4.42 -19.36 -6.49
N LEU A 477 5.41 -20.24 -6.63
CA LEU A 477 5.35 -21.61 -6.13
C LEU A 477 6.65 -21.95 -5.41
N SER A 478 6.55 -22.37 -4.15
CA SER A 478 7.72 -22.80 -3.37
C SER A 478 7.69 -24.29 -3.13
N ASN A 479 8.86 -24.93 -3.24
CA ASN A 479 9.04 -26.32 -2.83
C ASN A 479 9.20 -26.47 -1.30
N GLY A 480 9.12 -25.37 -0.54
CA GLY A 480 9.31 -25.39 0.91
C GLY A 480 10.72 -25.84 1.31
N ASN A 481 11.70 -25.78 0.41
CA ASN A 481 13.08 -26.20 0.63
C ASN A 481 14.09 -25.32 -0.14
N GLY A 482 13.86 -24.01 -0.15
CA GLY A 482 14.82 -23.03 -0.68
C GLY A 482 14.76 -22.81 -2.19
N PHE A 483 13.79 -23.39 -2.88
CA PHE A 483 13.56 -23.11 -4.30
C PHE A 483 12.15 -22.57 -4.53
N THR A 484 12.10 -21.43 -5.22
CA THR A 484 10.86 -20.78 -5.60
C THR A 484 10.87 -20.55 -7.10
N ILE A 485 9.75 -20.85 -7.75
CA ILE A 485 9.46 -20.47 -9.12
C ILE A 485 8.52 -19.26 -9.06
N CYS A 486 8.80 -18.22 -9.84
CA CYS A 486 7.92 -17.06 -9.96
C CYS A 486 7.60 -16.79 -11.43
N SER A 487 6.43 -16.23 -11.69
CA SER A 487 6.08 -15.77 -13.04
C SER A 487 6.94 -14.56 -13.44
N THR A 488 7.25 -14.42 -14.73
CA THR A 488 7.88 -13.21 -15.28
C THR A 488 7.00 -11.97 -15.11
N SER A 489 5.67 -12.13 -15.08
CA SER A 489 4.71 -11.05 -14.77
C SER A 489 5.01 -10.33 -13.45
N VAL A 490 5.35 -11.06 -12.38
CA VAL A 490 5.75 -10.46 -11.09
C VAL A 490 6.94 -9.54 -11.24
N ILE A 491 7.87 -9.86 -12.14
CA ILE A 491 9.04 -9.01 -12.39
C ILE A 491 8.62 -7.77 -13.17
N ASP A 492 7.90 -7.96 -14.27
CA ASP A 492 7.49 -6.89 -15.18
C ASP A 492 6.58 -5.87 -14.48
N ASP A 493 5.56 -6.33 -13.75
CA ASP A 493 4.63 -5.48 -13.02
C ASP A 493 5.36 -4.63 -11.97
N ASN A 494 6.31 -5.23 -11.24
CA ASN A 494 7.08 -4.49 -10.24
C ASN A 494 8.10 -3.53 -10.87
N ILE A 495 8.62 -3.82 -12.07
CA ILE A 495 9.43 -2.85 -12.84
C ILE A 495 8.57 -1.64 -13.24
N ASP A 496 7.36 -1.89 -13.71
CA ASP A 496 6.40 -0.83 -14.06
C ASP A 496 6.00 -0.01 -12.83
N TYR A 497 5.94 -0.64 -11.66
CA TYR A 497 5.77 0.04 -10.38
C TYR A 497 7.02 0.77 -9.87
N GLY A 498 8.13 0.69 -10.60
CA GLY A 498 9.34 1.49 -10.38
C GLY A 498 10.39 0.83 -9.49
N PHE A 499 10.29 -0.47 -9.24
CA PHE A 499 11.37 -1.25 -8.63
C PHE A 499 12.42 -1.61 -9.68
N ASP A 500 13.70 -1.63 -9.30
CA ASP A 500 14.72 -2.24 -10.14
C ASP A 500 14.79 -3.76 -9.93
N LEU A 501 15.31 -4.48 -10.92
CA LEU A 501 15.35 -5.94 -10.95
C LEU A 501 16.09 -6.54 -9.74
N GLU A 502 17.16 -5.91 -9.27
CA GLU A 502 17.93 -6.42 -8.13
C GLU A 502 17.13 -6.28 -6.84
N THR A 503 16.43 -5.17 -6.64
CA THR A 503 15.49 -4.98 -5.54
C THR A 503 14.36 -6.01 -5.56
N ILE A 504 13.78 -6.29 -6.74
CA ILE A 504 12.72 -7.30 -6.88
C ILE A 504 13.24 -8.68 -6.45
N LYS A 505 14.39 -9.11 -6.96
CA LYS A 505 15.01 -10.40 -6.59
C LYS A 505 15.31 -10.50 -5.09
N GLN A 506 15.86 -9.44 -4.50
CA GLN A 506 16.16 -9.39 -3.07
C GLN A 506 14.88 -9.52 -2.23
N ARG A 507 13.82 -8.79 -2.60
CA ARG A 507 12.55 -8.84 -1.85
C ARG A 507 11.80 -10.15 -2.08
N LEU A 508 11.81 -10.74 -3.28
CA LEU A 508 11.27 -12.09 -3.49
C LEU A 508 12.04 -13.14 -2.67
N THR A 509 13.36 -13.01 -2.59
CA THR A 509 14.21 -13.86 -1.73
C THR A 509 13.81 -13.70 -0.27
N TYR A 510 13.59 -12.48 0.20
CA TYR A 510 13.16 -12.21 1.56
C TYR A 510 11.76 -12.77 1.88
N VAL A 511 10.78 -12.58 0.98
CA VAL A 511 9.39 -13.05 1.16
C VAL A 511 9.29 -14.57 1.14
N THR A 512 10.15 -15.25 0.38
CA THR A 512 10.05 -16.70 0.17
C THR A 512 11.10 -17.51 0.94
N GLY A 513 12.20 -16.87 1.35
CA GLY A 513 13.34 -17.54 1.98
C GLY A 513 14.12 -18.43 1.00
N ALA A 514 13.94 -18.22 -0.31
CA ALA A 514 14.53 -19.05 -1.33
C ALA A 514 16.03 -18.74 -1.50
N THR A 515 16.83 -19.79 -1.65
CA THR A 515 18.23 -19.68 -2.07
C THR A 515 18.37 -19.64 -3.58
N ALA A 516 17.35 -20.12 -4.30
CA ALA A 516 17.26 -20.09 -5.75
C ALA A 516 15.85 -19.66 -6.18
N ILE A 517 15.79 -18.67 -7.06
CA ILE A 517 14.55 -18.20 -7.68
C ILE A 517 14.66 -18.41 -9.18
N LEU A 518 13.64 -19.05 -9.78
CA LEU A 518 13.53 -19.24 -11.22
C LEU A 518 12.31 -18.46 -11.76
N PRO A 519 12.53 -17.38 -12.51
CA PRO A 519 11.47 -16.75 -13.30
C PRO A 519 11.05 -17.62 -14.48
N VAL A 520 9.74 -17.72 -14.74
CA VAL A 520 9.15 -18.54 -15.79
C VAL A 520 8.06 -17.77 -16.53
N GLU A 521 8.01 -17.92 -17.86
CA GLU A 521 6.97 -17.32 -18.69
C GLU A 521 5.59 -17.96 -18.42
N PRO A 522 4.51 -17.17 -18.35
CA PRO A 522 3.16 -17.71 -18.25
C PRO A 522 2.71 -18.37 -19.56
N LEU A 523 1.62 -19.14 -19.49
CA LEU A 523 1.02 -19.73 -20.69
C LEU A 523 0.49 -18.65 -21.65
N MET A 524 0.77 -18.79 -22.93
CA MET A 524 0.18 -17.94 -23.97
C MET A 524 -1.34 -18.09 -23.99
N GLY A 525 -2.04 -16.96 -23.90
CA GLY A 525 -3.50 -16.91 -23.86
C GLY A 525 -4.13 -17.07 -22.47
N GLU A 526 -3.29 -17.29 -21.44
CA GLU A 526 -3.67 -17.15 -20.03
C GLU A 526 -3.47 -15.67 -19.63
N LEU A 527 -4.41 -15.09 -18.88
CA LEU A 527 -4.50 -13.64 -18.66
C LEU A 527 -4.01 -13.20 -17.28
N THR A 528 -3.83 -14.12 -16.32
CA THR A 528 -3.44 -13.80 -14.94
C THR A 528 -1.92 -13.87 -14.73
N GLY A 529 -1.19 -14.54 -15.62
CA GLY A 529 0.22 -14.81 -15.46
C GLY A 529 0.53 -15.91 -14.44
N HIS A 530 -0.47 -16.68 -14.00
CA HIS A 530 -0.33 -17.61 -12.87
C HIS A 530 0.38 -18.93 -13.24
N LEU A 531 1.19 -19.41 -12.30
CA LEU A 531 1.93 -20.67 -12.42
C LEU A 531 1.12 -21.89 -11.96
N ASP A 532 0.25 -21.71 -10.98
CA ASP A 532 -0.59 -22.77 -10.42
C ASP A 532 -1.53 -23.43 -11.46
N LEU A 533 -1.81 -22.72 -12.56
CA LEU A 533 -2.56 -23.20 -13.71
C LEU A 533 -1.78 -24.19 -14.58
N PHE A 534 -0.47 -24.34 -14.40
CA PHE A 534 0.29 -25.30 -15.21
C PHE A 534 1.41 -26.06 -14.50
N MET A 535 1.65 -25.78 -13.23
CA MET A 535 2.55 -26.59 -12.42
C MET A 535 2.19 -26.58 -10.93
N ALA A 536 2.62 -27.62 -10.21
CA ALA A 536 2.46 -27.72 -8.77
C ALA A 536 3.55 -28.62 -8.15
N PHE A 537 4.13 -28.20 -7.03
CA PHE A 537 5.02 -29.09 -6.26
C PHE A 537 4.20 -30.12 -5.49
N THR A 538 4.65 -31.38 -5.53
CA THR A 538 4.03 -32.49 -4.76
C THR A 538 4.89 -32.95 -3.59
N ASP A 539 6.18 -32.66 -3.64
CA ASP A 539 7.15 -32.80 -2.57
C ASP A 539 8.32 -31.80 -2.81
N PRO A 540 9.31 -31.68 -1.91
CA PRO A 540 10.41 -30.73 -2.06
C PRO A 540 11.28 -30.90 -3.32
N THR A 541 11.23 -32.06 -3.97
CA THR A 541 12.04 -32.45 -5.12
C THR A 541 11.23 -32.80 -6.36
N THR A 542 9.89 -32.83 -6.28
CA THR A 542 9.03 -33.22 -7.40
C THR A 542 8.07 -32.11 -7.80
N LEU A 543 8.24 -31.62 -9.03
CA LEU A 543 7.36 -30.66 -9.69
C LEU A 543 6.50 -31.38 -10.74
N VAL A 544 5.20 -31.19 -10.68
CA VAL A 544 4.28 -31.58 -11.75
C VAL A 544 4.16 -30.42 -12.73
N VAL A 545 4.29 -30.69 -14.04
CA VAL A 545 4.16 -29.69 -15.11
C VAL A 545 3.18 -30.20 -16.16
N CYS A 546 2.26 -29.37 -16.62
CA CYS A 546 1.27 -29.71 -17.63
C CYS A 546 1.89 -30.20 -18.96
N ASP A 547 1.11 -30.97 -19.71
CA ASP A 547 1.44 -31.53 -21.00
C ASP A 547 0.22 -31.50 -21.93
N LEU A 548 0.34 -30.72 -23.01
CA LEU A 548 -0.69 -30.53 -24.02
C LEU A 548 -0.55 -31.59 -25.11
N GLN A 549 -1.65 -32.17 -25.60
CA GLN A 549 -1.60 -33.26 -26.58
C GLN A 549 -1.00 -32.85 -27.95
N ASP A 550 -1.16 -31.59 -28.36
CA ASP A 550 -0.70 -31.08 -29.66
C ASP A 550 0.79 -30.73 -29.60
N GLU A 551 1.63 -31.52 -30.27
CA GLU A 551 3.09 -31.36 -30.27
C GLU A 551 3.59 -30.02 -30.83
N ASN A 552 2.77 -29.35 -31.64
CA ASN A 552 3.11 -28.06 -32.24
C ASN A 552 2.49 -26.89 -31.48
N ASP A 553 1.76 -27.14 -30.39
CA ASP A 553 1.24 -26.07 -29.55
C ASP A 553 2.43 -25.32 -28.92
N PRO A 554 2.54 -23.99 -29.11
CA PRO A 554 3.69 -23.25 -28.61
C PRO A 554 3.76 -23.26 -27.07
N ASN A 555 2.64 -23.45 -26.35
CA ASN A 555 2.67 -23.69 -24.91
C ASN A 555 3.31 -25.05 -24.58
N ARG A 556 3.04 -26.11 -25.36
CA ARG A 556 3.68 -27.41 -25.14
C ARG A 556 5.20 -27.32 -25.29
N LEU A 557 5.67 -26.65 -26.35
CA LEU A 557 7.10 -26.46 -26.61
C LEU A 557 7.78 -25.69 -25.46
N MET A 558 7.11 -24.65 -24.94
CA MET A 558 7.58 -23.90 -23.77
C MET A 558 7.63 -24.78 -22.51
N LEU A 559 6.60 -25.58 -22.24
CA LEU A 559 6.54 -26.51 -21.11
C LEU A 559 7.59 -27.63 -21.20
N ASP A 560 7.90 -28.12 -22.41
CA ASP A 560 8.96 -29.10 -22.65
C ASP A 560 10.34 -28.51 -22.36
N ALA A 561 10.61 -27.29 -22.84
CA ALA A 561 11.84 -26.58 -22.55
C ALA A 561 11.99 -26.30 -21.05
N LEU A 562 10.91 -25.86 -20.40
CA LEU A 562 10.86 -25.61 -18.97
C LEU A 562 11.12 -26.88 -18.16
N ALA A 563 10.47 -27.99 -18.52
CA ALA A 563 10.67 -29.28 -17.85
C ALA A 563 12.14 -29.74 -17.94
N ASN A 564 12.77 -29.58 -19.10
CA ASN A 564 14.19 -29.89 -19.29
C ASN A 564 15.10 -28.96 -18.47
N GLN A 565 14.81 -27.66 -18.46
CA GLN A 565 15.55 -26.69 -17.67
C GLN A 565 15.48 -27.03 -16.18
N ILE A 566 14.29 -27.22 -15.63
CA ILE A 566 14.08 -27.54 -14.21
C ILE A 566 14.71 -28.89 -13.84
N SER A 567 14.59 -29.91 -14.70
CA SER A 567 15.20 -31.22 -14.46
C SER A 567 16.73 -31.19 -14.42
N SER A 568 17.36 -30.15 -14.99
CA SER A 568 18.81 -29.96 -14.95
C SER A 568 19.30 -29.21 -13.71
N LEU A 569 18.39 -28.66 -12.89
CA LEU A 569 18.74 -27.92 -11.69
C LEU A 569 19.09 -28.85 -10.54
N ASP A 570 20.15 -28.49 -9.82
CA ASP A 570 20.45 -28.99 -8.50
C ASP A 570 20.02 -27.94 -7.47
N VAL A 571 19.08 -28.32 -6.61
CA VAL A 571 18.62 -27.49 -5.49
C VAL A 571 19.02 -28.18 -4.21
N ASN A 572 19.95 -27.58 -3.48
CA ASN A 572 20.43 -28.08 -2.19
C ASN A 572 20.97 -29.53 -2.23
N GLY A 573 21.61 -29.93 -3.33
CA GLY A 573 22.18 -31.26 -3.54
C GLY A 573 21.19 -32.29 -4.09
N HIS A 574 20.01 -31.85 -4.53
CA HIS A 574 18.96 -32.70 -5.07
C HIS A 574 18.53 -32.20 -6.45
N ALA A 575 18.49 -33.10 -7.44
CA ALA A 575 17.86 -32.81 -8.72
C ALA A 575 16.34 -32.67 -8.56
N ILE A 576 15.73 -31.74 -9.30
CA ILE A 576 14.27 -31.63 -9.35
C ILE A 576 13.72 -32.65 -10.36
N ASN A 577 12.90 -33.56 -9.87
CA ASN A 577 12.14 -34.49 -10.69
C ASN A 577 10.93 -33.78 -11.29
N VAL A 578 10.84 -33.70 -12.62
CA VAL A 578 9.69 -33.13 -13.32
C VAL A 578 8.79 -34.24 -13.84
N VAL A 579 7.53 -34.25 -13.39
CA VAL A 579 6.51 -35.21 -13.84
C VAL A 579 5.50 -34.50 -14.73
N ARG A 580 5.29 -35.03 -15.93
CA ARG A 580 4.34 -34.47 -16.89
C ARG A 580 2.92 -34.95 -16.63
N ILE A 581 1.95 -34.04 -16.63
CA ILE A 581 0.53 -34.34 -16.42
C ILE A 581 -0.33 -33.83 -17.57
N PRO A 582 -1.28 -34.63 -18.11
CA PRO A 582 -2.12 -34.19 -19.21
C PRO A 582 -2.88 -32.90 -18.89
N MET A 583 -2.96 -32.00 -19.87
CA MET A 583 -3.77 -30.78 -19.84
C MET A 583 -4.68 -30.74 -21.07
N PRO A 584 -6.00 -30.52 -20.91
CA PRO A 584 -6.92 -30.25 -22.01
C PRO A 584 -6.48 -29.05 -22.86
N THR A 585 -6.91 -29.03 -24.12
CA THR A 585 -6.61 -27.94 -25.05
C THR A 585 -7.23 -26.61 -24.59
N MET A 586 -6.51 -25.51 -24.84
CA MET A 586 -6.96 -24.14 -24.59
C MET A 586 -7.54 -23.47 -25.85
N LYS A 587 -7.81 -24.21 -26.94
CA LYS A 587 -8.27 -23.66 -28.23
C LYS A 587 -9.60 -22.90 -28.14
N ASP A 588 -10.40 -23.16 -27.11
CA ASP A 588 -11.66 -22.44 -26.82
C ASP A 588 -11.48 -21.26 -25.85
N GLY A 589 -10.24 -20.92 -25.49
CA GLY A 589 -9.90 -19.83 -24.58
C GLY A 589 -10.03 -20.17 -23.10
N LEU A 590 -10.37 -21.41 -22.73
CA LEU A 590 -10.55 -21.82 -21.34
C LEU A 590 -9.35 -22.63 -20.83
N VAL A 591 -8.83 -22.23 -19.67
CA VAL A 591 -7.72 -22.90 -19.00
C VAL A 591 -8.25 -23.96 -18.05
N ARG A 592 -8.30 -25.20 -18.54
CA ARG A 592 -8.70 -26.38 -17.76
C ARG A 592 -7.45 -27.04 -17.18
N SER A 593 -7.02 -26.61 -16.01
CA SER A 593 -5.77 -27.05 -15.41
C SER A 593 -5.98 -28.18 -14.40
N TYR A 594 -5.24 -29.29 -14.51
CA TYR A 594 -5.20 -30.33 -13.47
C TYR A 594 -4.11 -30.08 -12.40
N THR A 595 -3.36 -28.98 -12.48
CA THR A 595 -2.35 -28.58 -11.49
C THR A 595 -2.85 -27.53 -10.51
N ASN A 596 -3.99 -26.91 -10.78
CA ASN A 596 -4.63 -25.93 -9.89
C ASN A 596 -5.33 -26.66 -8.72
N VAL A 597 -4.52 -27.33 -7.90
CA VAL A 597 -4.91 -28.30 -6.85
C VAL A 597 -4.91 -27.66 -5.45
N VAL A 598 -5.62 -28.29 -4.51
CA VAL A 598 -5.57 -27.89 -3.09
C VAL A 598 -5.09 -29.05 -2.24
N PHE A 599 -4.01 -28.81 -1.50
CA PHE A 599 -3.46 -29.76 -0.52
C PHE A 599 -4.14 -29.55 0.85
N ALA A 600 -4.82 -30.60 1.33
CA ALA A 600 -5.64 -30.59 2.52
C ALA A 600 -5.27 -31.75 3.47
N ASN A 601 -4.08 -31.69 4.07
CA ASN A 601 -3.61 -32.63 5.11
C ASN A 601 -3.89 -34.13 4.81
N GLY A 602 -3.37 -34.62 3.67
CA GLY A 602 -3.58 -36.02 3.26
C GLY A 602 -4.73 -36.23 2.27
N VAL A 603 -5.46 -35.17 1.90
CA VAL A 603 -6.39 -35.16 0.76
C VAL A 603 -5.85 -34.19 -0.30
N LEU A 604 -5.75 -34.63 -1.55
CA LEU A 604 -5.47 -33.77 -2.70
C LEU A 604 -6.78 -33.54 -3.44
N LEU A 605 -7.22 -32.29 -3.50
CA LEU A 605 -8.35 -31.89 -4.35
C LEU A 605 -7.82 -31.51 -5.73
N VAL A 606 -8.30 -32.22 -6.75
CA VAL A 606 -7.92 -32.03 -8.14
C VAL A 606 -9.13 -31.52 -8.91
N PRO A 607 -9.01 -30.43 -9.69
CA PRO A 607 -10.13 -29.97 -10.51
C PRO A 607 -10.48 -31.00 -11.59
N SER A 608 -11.76 -31.08 -11.93
CA SER A 608 -12.30 -31.85 -13.05
C SER A 608 -13.18 -30.95 -13.91
N TYR A 609 -13.42 -31.37 -15.15
CA TYR A 609 -14.13 -30.55 -16.13
C TYR A 609 -15.07 -31.42 -16.96
N GLN A 610 -16.35 -31.04 -17.01
CA GLN A 610 -17.35 -31.67 -17.86
C GLN A 610 -16.96 -31.52 -19.34
N GLY A 611 -17.22 -32.56 -20.13
CA GLY A 611 -16.89 -32.60 -21.56
C GLY A 611 -15.43 -32.90 -21.88
N VAL A 612 -14.54 -33.04 -20.88
CA VAL A 612 -13.20 -33.58 -21.07
C VAL A 612 -13.25 -35.11 -21.03
N ASP A 613 -12.44 -35.78 -21.88
CA ASP A 613 -12.36 -37.24 -21.93
C ASP A 613 -12.00 -37.82 -20.54
N GLU A 614 -12.85 -38.72 -20.04
CA GLU A 614 -12.68 -39.37 -18.74
C GLU A 614 -11.32 -40.08 -18.61
N LYS A 615 -10.75 -40.58 -19.71
CA LYS A 615 -9.43 -41.22 -19.72
C LYS A 615 -8.33 -40.27 -19.28
N ILE A 616 -8.45 -38.98 -19.60
CA ILE A 616 -7.51 -37.95 -19.16
C ILE A 616 -7.57 -37.85 -17.63
N GLY A 617 -8.77 -37.77 -17.06
CA GLY A 617 -8.97 -37.76 -15.61
C GLY A 617 -8.42 -39.01 -14.92
N GLN A 618 -8.62 -40.19 -15.50
CA GLN A 618 -8.08 -41.45 -14.98
C GLN A 618 -6.53 -41.47 -15.01
N GLN A 619 -5.92 -40.93 -16.07
CA GLN A 619 -4.47 -40.79 -16.17
C GLN A 619 -3.93 -39.81 -15.11
N VAL A 620 -4.54 -38.64 -14.97
CA VAL A 620 -4.23 -37.63 -13.94
C VAL A 620 -4.29 -38.27 -12.55
N LYS A 621 -5.38 -38.99 -12.25
CA LYS A 621 -5.54 -39.70 -10.97
C LYS A 621 -4.41 -40.71 -10.72
N SER A 622 -4.06 -41.50 -11.74
CA SER A 622 -2.98 -42.50 -11.65
C SER A 622 -1.62 -41.85 -11.38
N ILE A 623 -1.34 -40.70 -11.99
CA ILE A 623 -0.11 -39.94 -11.76
C ILE A 623 -0.06 -39.42 -10.33
N TYR A 624 -1.07 -38.66 -9.88
CA TYR A 624 -1.09 -38.14 -8.51
C TYR A 624 -1.09 -39.24 -7.46
N GLN A 625 -1.79 -40.36 -7.68
CA GLN A 625 -1.78 -41.47 -6.73
C GLN A 625 -0.40 -42.12 -6.59
N LYS A 626 0.42 -42.14 -7.64
CA LYS A 626 1.81 -42.62 -7.58
C LYS A 626 2.71 -41.64 -6.83
N LEU A 627 2.51 -40.34 -7.04
CA LEU A 627 3.30 -39.28 -6.39
C LEU A 627 2.95 -39.16 -4.90
N LEU A 628 1.67 -39.33 -4.56
CA LEU A 628 1.12 -39.16 -3.22
C LEU A 628 0.41 -40.45 -2.76
N PRO A 629 1.15 -41.55 -2.52
CA PRO A 629 0.57 -42.87 -2.28
C PRO A 629 -0.26 -42.97 -0.99
N THR A 630 -0.02 -42.09 -0.02
CA THR A 630 -0.77 -42.04 1.24
C THR A 630 -1.91 -41.02 1.22
N TRP A 631 -2.05 -40.25 0.14
CA TRP A 631 -3.07 -39.22 0.02
C TRP A 631 -4.31 -39.76 -0.69
N GLU A 632 -5.46 -39.25 -0.28
CA GLU A 632 -6.73 -39.46 -0.97
C GLU A 632 -6.87 -38.44 -2.09
N ILE A 633 -6.99 -38.91 -3.34
CA ILE A 633 -7.17 -38.04 -4.51
C ILE A 633 -8.66 -37.88 -4.80
N LYS A 634 -9.20 -36.67 -4.62
CA LYS A 634 -10.61 -36.34 -4.88
C LYS A 634 -10.72 -35.33 -6.02
N PHE A 635 -11.60 -35.61 -6.97
CA PHE A 635 -11.89 -34.69 -8.06
C PHE A 635 -13.10 -33.83 -7.72
N ILE A 636 -13.02 -32.53 -8.03
CA ILE A 636 -14.08 -31.54 -7.78
C ILE A 636 -14.42 -30.87 -9.12
N ASP A 637 -15.70 -30.74 -9.46
CA ASP A 637 -16.10 -30.15 -10.75
C ASP A 637 -15.86 -28.64 -10.77
N CYS A 638 -14.94 -28.20 -11.62
CA CYS A 638 -14.55 -26.79 -11.77
C CYS A 638 -14.97 -26.24 -13.14
N THR A 639 -15.92 -26.87 -13.83
CA THR A 639 -16.39 -26.42 -15.14
C THR A 639 -16.91 -24.99 -15.10
N SER A 640 -17.68 -24.63 -14.07
CA SER A 640 -18.17 -23.26 -13.87
C SER A 640 -17.01 -22.29 -13.62
N LEU A 641 -16.05 -22.68 -12.78
CA LEU A 641 -14.89 -21.85 -12.41
C LEU A 641 -13.98 -21.55 -13.60
N ALA A 642 -13.74 -22.52 -14.48
CA ALA A 642 -12.92 -22.33 -15.67
C ALA A 642 -13.45 -21.19 -16.55
N THR A 643 -14.77 -21.00 -16.61
CA THR A 643 -15.38 -19.88 -17.35
C THR A 643 -15.16 -18.50 -16.71
N LYS A 644 -14.66 -18.48 -15.46
CA LYS A 644 -14.33 -17.29 -14.68
C LYS A 644 -12.81 -17.05 -14.56
N GLY A 645 -11.99 -17.87 -15.21
CA GLY A 645 -10.54 -17.70 -15.27
C GLY A 645 -9.77 -18.34 -14.11
N GLY A 646 -10.37 -19.26 -13.36
CA GLY A 646 -9.69 -19.94 -12.23
C GLY A 646 -10.22 -21.36 -11.98
N ALA A 647 -9.64 -22.05 -11.00
CA ALA A 647 -10.13 -23.35 -10.51
C ALA A 647 -10.01 -23.45 -8.98
N LEU A 648 -9.71 -24.63 -8.42
CA LEU A 648 -9.76 -24.88 -6.97
C LEU A 648 -8.77 -24.04 -6.19
N HIS A 649 -7.52 -24.01 -6.65
CA HIS A 649 -6.44 -23.35 -5.94
C HIS A 649 -6.70 -21.86 -5.81
N CYS A 650 -7.17 -21.23 -6.89
CA CYS A 650 -7.51 -19.80 -6.97
C CYS A 650 -8.54 -19.38 -5.92
N LEU A 651 -9.52 -20.24 -5.58
CA LEU A 651 -10.57 -19.94 -4.59
C LEU A 651 -10.10 -20.04 -3.13
N SER A 652 -8.89 -20.54 -2.89
CA SER A 652 -8.46 -20.97 -1.56
C SER A 652 -7.23 -20.21 -1.07
N ALA A 653 -7.22 -19.86 0.22
CA ALA A 653 -6.00 -19.44 0.92
C ALA A 653 -5.61 -20.48 1.98
N ASN A 654 -4.49 -21.18 1.74
CA ASN A 654 -3.88 -22.08 2.70
C ASN A 654 -3.11 -21.29 3.75
N LEU A 655 -3.37 -21.53 5.05
CA LEU A 655 -2.78 -20.74 6.13
C LEU A 655 -1.51 -21.34 6.75
N GLY A 656 -1.02 -22.45 6.21
CA GLY A 656 0.11 -23.19 6.78
C GLY A 656 -0.13 -23.56 8.26
N PRO A 657 0.92 -23.84 9.03
CA PRO A 657 0.87 -24.25 10.45
C PRO A 657 0.50 -23.13 11.45
N THR A 658 -0.34 -22.18 11.07
CA THR A 658 -0.52 -20.99 11.88
C THR A 658 -1.41 -21.28 13.11
N PRO A 659 -0.97 -20.97 14.35
CA PRO A 659 -1.82 -21.16 15.52
C PRO A 659 -3.03 -20.21 15.47
N TYR A 660 -4.21 -20.67 15.89
CA TYR A 660 -5.39 -19.81 15.98
C TYR A 660 -5.46 -19.08 17.32
N LEU A 661 -5.83 -17.79 17.31
CA LEU A 661 -6.08 -16.99 18.51
C LEU A 661 -7.58 -17.01 18.83
N PRO A 662 -8.03 -17.70 19.89
CA PRO A 662 -9.38 -17.56 20.37
C PRO A 662 -9.52 -16.18 21.04
N VAL A 663 -9.84 -15.15 20.26
CA VAL A 663 -10.24 -13.86 20.86
C VAL A 663 -11.50 -14.15 21.69
N GLY A 664 -11.44 -13.84 22.99
CA GLY A 664 -12.54 -14.07 23.92
C GLY A 664 -13.85 -13.56 23.33
N LYS A 665 -14.88 -14.41 23.33
CA LYS A 665 -16.22 -14.16 22.77
C LYS A 665 -16.55 -12.67 22.82
N TYR A 666 -16.80 -12.06 21.66
CA TYR A 666 -17.61 -10.86 21.59
C TYR A 666 -18.93 -11.19 22.31
N ARG A 667 -19.02 -10.86 23.60
CA ARG A 667 -20.27 -10.86 24.31
C ARG A 667 -21.06 -9.73 23.68
N ASN A 668 -21.96 -10.07 22.77
CA ASN A 668 -23.12 -9.24 22.46
C ASN A 668 -23.80 -8.91 23.79
N ARG A 669 -23.46 -7.76 24.39
CA ARG A 669 -24.32 -7.10 25.38
C ARG A 669 -25.46 -6.51 24.57
N GLY A 670 -26.44 -7.34 24.25
CA GLY A 670 -27.53 -6.88 23.38
C GLY A 670 -28.56 -7.93 22.99
N ARG A 671 -28.96 -8.81 23.92
CA ARG A 671 -30.28 -9.44 24.06
C ARG A 671 -30.10 -10.68 24.93
N GLN A 672 -30.51 -10.56 26.20
CA GLN A 672 -30.96 -11.73 26.94
C GLN A 672 -32.15 -12.29 26.15
N ALA A 673 -31.93 -13.39 25.44
CA ALA A 673 -33.01 -14.34 25.21
C ALA A 673 -33.45 -14.81 26.60
N ALA A 674 -34.63 -14.39 27.01
CA ALA A 674 -35.37 -15.12 28.03
C ALA A 674 -35.80 -16.44 27.36
N ASP A 675 -35.29 -17.54 27.90
CA ASP A 675 -35.84 -18.90 27.73
C ASP A 675 -36.98 -19.04 28.76
N PRO A 676 -38.06 -19.80 28.51
CA PRO A 676 -38.26 -20.81 27.46
C PRO A 676 -39.23 -20.43 26.33
#